data_AF-A0A8T7IEV9-F1
#
_entry.id   AF-A0A8T7IEV9-F1
#
_cell.length_a   1.000
_cell.length_b   1.000
_cell.length_c   1.000
_cell.angle_alpha   90.00
_cell.angle_beta   90.00
_cell.angle_gamma   90.00
#
_symmetry.space_group_name_H-M   'P 1'
#
loop_
_entity.id
_entity.type
_entity.pdbx_description
1 polymer ?
#
loop_
_entity_poly.entity_id
_entity_poly.type
_entity_poly.pdbx_seq_one_letter_code
_entity_poly.pdbx_strand_id
1 'polypeptide(L)'
;MNSKTLFGWIIGCLCSTMLISNAWSVGGFQEWRTKHGYVMARGLVLTEDGYPIYAEYDEQGRIAVEEVAVRDESMQDSYVLSGDEYRAIVNYYREFRNNNDDGISRGAEIITADDYDTRAFQTIDGKPLNDDAKAELLPNVKTVLIRNQNQIFIKSTDPSLVQAKINLLDINDEIVNDTSIKSVLLDKEGNVRHKTSNNIGLKVKFFESETEDNFYTPQPGDEIYEPLSLVPLFMGDHLVGGSTATDTNGKYTSLYMLPPCPGFAIDYTTPITLKLFYENFNPRMRNRQALYHITKPGYDYCSGYSASPPGYSLSGLMAQINAMAIEATYATTINQTNFFVDTAVIGGEAFLSNERLDGEASGNETPLPLGDTKYKYEEPNLDPHADYKFDFDGDGKDDKARLGELTTTTNDAGEEIEIFEQNDTGPLQGIFLSSGAQDPDSEDQDKRQPDFVRLADKLPDLKNQGLLESISEEDFKETDFLIFRESNGMLITKREGLDEDEYRTRSFTYLDQDAGEATYSIMVRGPNSAPFDYVYKDRSAGTNFYSAWQSEAEMNPALHQRKADHIRPQEKIRVIAINRKTGYMGSVRTTYGKFITDGYISMTIDKIVMRPPNLKIIAERKYTVEKGLTANQGEDSEREYLIGYEGAALASDRVITITTEWFDHDGSPLPEGLGEYGYTGRLAKIVGENTVDQDSGALANFSIKPGRHTENVQIGDDPTRNEHYYVQVNGEPLSESPDFSVTGAAESGPLQYRPKNYVPIKAPVMDEAMTWEQYRAYRDYRRENPDADVKKPEPIYKWFYRPELQFSLYGLEMQNIFLSHNESGQSIDIYVDDQSPIVTEESFIQVIYSLAEQNIKALEFLGSGQELVFAFGDKEITASIGEGSQVLFDDLFYLNQLDEIDLLAMRIYSNNDTSNILWEYSTVSLNLAVDSDNNNELNDPDISRDEEKVEFNIPGNKELPGKRIEAHTGDTDEDTIPDFVDFQGNNGKKPSLRFTPMIITVNGAEDAVKDRLYVKFLYDASDPNEIFRIPRSNIDYEDEKNLDAFVLPEKGLFRLWTKNGDENRNITKVSQSGDFIPSSEYISLNDLGYDGSTSKITLYIEAVGLSKEPSDLIIRANLEIR
;
A
#
# COMPACT_ATOMS: atom_id res chain seq x y z
N MET A 1 -22.98 89.55 62.00
CA MET A 1 -22.33 89.54 63.33
C MET A 1 -21.54 88.26 63.46
N ASN A 2 -20.21 88.40 63.51
CA ASN A 2 -19.14 87.52 64.03
C ASN A 2 -19.37 85.99 64.00
N SER A 3 -18.65 85.15 63.24
CA SER A 3 -17.23 85.20 62.81
C SER A 3 -16.30 85.67 63.94
N LYS A 4 -16.04 84.79 64.94
CA LYS A 4 -14.78 84.74 65.71
C LYS A 4 -14.65 83.67 66.81
N THR A 5 -15.52 82.67 66.93
CA THR A 5 -15.42 81.69 68.04
C THR A 5 -15.64 80.21 67.65
N LEU A 6 -15.32 79.83 66.41
CA LEU A 6 -15.20 78.41 66.03
C LEU A 6 -13.90 78.08 65.28
N PHE A 7 -13.09 79.09 64.95
CA PHE A 7 -11.80 78.95 64.26
C PHE A 7 -10.60 78.82 65.21
N GLY A 8 -10.83 78.92 66.53
CA GLY A 8 -9.78 78.92 67.56
C GLY A 8 -9.45 77.56 68.19
N TRP A 9 -10.26 76.52 67.97
CA TRP A 9 -10.03 75.18 68.51
C TRP A 9 -9.50 74.17 67.48
N ILE A 10 -9.55 74.51 66.17
CA ILE A 10 -9.08 73.63 65.09
C ILE A 10 -7.62 73.95 64.66
N ILE A 11 -7.04 75.07 65.11
CA ILE A 11 -5.63 75.43 64.84
C ILE A 11 -4.70 75.14 66.04
N GLY A 12 -5.24 74.85 67.23
CA GLY A 12 -4.47 74.55 68.45
C GLY A 12 -3.97 73.11 68.60
N CYS A 13 -4.52 72.15 67.85
CA CYS A 13 -4.04 70.75 67.84
C CYS A 13 -3.14 70.42 66.63
N LEU A 14 -2.90 71.39 65.73
CA LEU A 14 -2.10 71.21 64.51
C LEU A 14 -0.72 71.90 64.55
N CYS A 15 -0.35 72.58 65.64
CA CYS A 15 0.94 73.27 65.78
C CYS A 15 1.71 72.98 67.09
N SER A 16 1.42 71.90 67.81
CA SER A 16 2.17 71.53 69.03
C SER A 16 2.47 70.03 69.18
N THR A 17 2.46 69.28 68.07
CA THR A 17 3.16 67.98 67.96
C THR A 17 4.38 68.04 67.02
N MET A 18 4.66 69.22 66.46
CA MET A 18 6.00 69.56 65.97
C MET A 18 6.80 70.13 67.14
N LEU A 19 7.97 69.53 67.40
CA LEU A 19 8.97 69.93 68.40
C LEU A 19 8.78 69.40 69.83
N ILE A 20 8.71 68.08 69.98
CA ILE A 20 9.53 67.40 70.98
C ILE A 20 10.56 66.57 70.22
N SER A 21 11.80 66.96 70.47
CA SER A 21 13.05 66.38 70.03
C SER A 21 13.09 64.85 70.17
N ASN A 22 13.16 64.14 69.05
CA ASN A 22 13.89 62.88 68.97
C ASN A 22 15.39 63.20 69.01
N ALA A 23 15.86 63.69 70.15
CA ALA A 23 17.24 63.40 70.53
C ALA A 23 17.24 61.92 70.91
N TRP A 24 18.14 61.14 70.30
CA TRP A 24 18.29 59.68 70.40
C TRP A 24 17.40 58.84 69.46
N SER A 25 17.66 58.92 68.15
CA SER A 25 17.50 57.78 67.23
C SER A 25 18.58 57.83 66.14
N VAL A 26 19.82 57.55 66.53
CA VAL A 26 20.90 57.21 65.60
C VAL A 26 20.98 55.68 65.60
N GLY A 27 20.45 55.02 64.57
CA GLY A 27 20.43 53.57 64.44
C GLY A 27 19.61 53.14 63.21
N GLY A 28 20.23 52.33 62.34
CA GLY A 28 19.71 51.95 61.03
C GLY A 28 18.27 51.43 61.03
N PHE A 29 17.44 52.00 60.17
CA PHE A 29 16.09 51.51 59.91
C PHE A 29 16.12 50.41 58.84
N GLN A 30 15.21 49.44 58.99
CA GLN A 30 14.84 48.52 57.93
C GLN A 30 14.05 49.29 56.87
N GLU A 31 14.38 49.13 55.59
CA GLU A 31 13.71 49.85 54.51
C GLU A 31 12.80 48.92 53.71
N TRP A 32 11.51 49.26 53.63
CA TRP A 32 10.57 48.58 52.74
C TRP A 32 10.86 48.95 51.28
N ARG A 33 10.87 47.94 50.41
CA ARG A 33 11.08 48.03 48.98
C ARG A 33 10.00 47.25 48.25
N THR A 34 9.77 47.62 46.99
CA THR A 34 8.77 46.99 46.14
C THR A 34 9.40 46.55 44.83
N LYS A 35 9.24 45.27 44.49
CA LYS A 35 9.49 44.73 43.16
C LYS A 35 8.17 44.52 42.46
N HIS A 36 8.08 44.84 41.18
CA HIS A 36 6.87 44.59 40.40
C HIS A 36 7.24 44.12 39.00
N GLY A 37 6.26 43.63 38.27
CA GLY A 37 6.46 43.18 36.90
C GLY A 37 5.29 42.32 36.44
N TYR A 38 5.51 41.63 35.33
CA TYR A 38 4.52 40.76 34.72
C TYR A 38 5.05 39.32 34.62
N VAL A 39 4.17 38.34 34.72
CA VAL A 39 4.40 36.96 34.30
C VAL A 39 3.48 36.71 33.11
N MET A 40 4.08 36.40 31.96
CA MET A 40 3.38 36.30 30.68
C MET A 40 3.91 35.12 29.85
N ALA A 41 3.02 34.53 29.05
CA ALA A 41 3.35 33.57 28.02
C ALA A 41 3.15 34.19 26.62
N ARG A 42 3.49 33.46 25.55
CA ARG A 42 3.13 33.88 24.19
C ARG A 42 1.62 33.66 24.01
N GLY A 43 0.91 34.69 23.59
CA GLY A 43 -0.52 34.63 23.27
C GLY A 43 -0.78 34.91 21.81
N LEU A 44 -1.97 34.52 21.34
CA LEU A 44 -2.42 34.83 19.98
C LEU A 44 -2.70 36.32 19.84
N VAL A 45 -2.25 36.90 18.74
CA VAL A 45 -2.71 38.22 18.29
C VAL A 45 -4.02 38.00 17.52
N LEU A 46 -5.10 38.58 18.03
CA LEU A 46 -6.43 38.48 17.43
C LEU A 46 -6.79 39.76 16.68
N THR A 47 -7.68 39.64 15.69
CA THR A 47 -8.33 40.80 15.07
C THR A 47 -9.29 41.49 16.04
N GLU A 48 -9.79 42.69 15.70
CA GLU A 48 -10.83 43.37 16.51
C GLU A 48 -12.09 42.51 16.70
N ASP A 49 -12.40 41.64 15.72
CA ASP A 49 -13.52 40.70 15.76
C ASP A 49 -13.20 39.38 16.52
N GLY A 50 -11.97 39.24 17.04
CA GLY A 50 -11.55 38.11 17.86
C GLY A 50 -11.01 36.89 17.09
N TYR A 51 -10.68 37.03 15.81
CA TYR A 51 -10.17 35.91 15.01
C TYR A 51 -8.63 35.82 15.03
N PRO A 52 -8.04 34.61 15.09
CA PRO A 52 -6.60 34.41 14.95
C PRO A 52 -6.09 34.80 13.57
N ILE A 53 -4.82 35.19 13.49
CA ILE A 53 -4.15 35.60 12.24
C ILE A 53 -3.03 34.61 11.90
N TYR A 54 -2.98 34.12 10.67
CA TYR A 54 -1.82 33.41 10.12
C TYR A 54 -0.74 34.40 9.70
N ALA A 55 0.51 34.11 10.04
CA ALA A 55 1.69 34.90 9.70
C ALA A 55 2.82 34.01 9.16
N GLU A 56 3.76 34.60 8.42
CA GLU A 56 4.98 33.92 8.01
C GLU A 56 6.14 34.23 8.95
N TYR A 57 6.91 33.20 9.27
CA TYR A 57 8.08 33.27 10.13
C TYR A 57 9.33 32.80 9.37
N ASP A 58 10.35 33.65 9.34
CA ASP A 58 11.65 33.28 8.77
C ASP A 58 12.39 32.26 9.65
N GLU A 59 13.54 31.76 9.18
CA GLU A 59 14.37 30.81 9.94
C GLU A 59 14.88 31.37 11.28
N GLN A 60 14.85 32.70 11.44
CA GLN A 60 15.20 33.38 12.68
C GLN A 60 14.00 33.59 13.63
N GLY A 61 12.83 33.02 13.30
CA GLY A 61 11.60 33.17 14.06
C GLY A 61 11.00 34.58 14.01
N ARG A 62 11.42 35.43 13.06
CA ARG A 62 10.90 36.79 12.88
C ARG A 62 9.70 36.76 11.92
N ILE A 63 8.75 37.65 12.16
CA ILE A 63 7.59 37.80 11.27
C ILE A 63 8.06 38.40 9.94
N ALA A 64 8.06 37.59 8.89
CA ALA A 64 8.36 38.00 7.53
C ALA A 64 7.13 38.64 6.85
N VAL A 65 5.94 38.10 7.15
CA VAL A 65 4.64 38.61 6.66
C VAL A 65 3.66 38.64 7.83
N GLU A 66 3.15 39.84 8.14
CA GLU A 66 2.33 40.12 9.32
C GLU A 66 0.92 39.51 9.28
N GLU A 67 0.35 39.36 8.09
CA GLU A 67 -1.00 38.84 7.87
C GLU A 67 -1.04 38.11 6.52
N VAL A 68 -1.05 36.79 6.57
CA VAL A 68 -1.24 35.91 5.42
C VAL A 68 -2.73 35.69 5.18
N ALA A 69 -3.45 35.34 6.24
CA ALA A 69 -4.88 35.10 6.25
C ALA A 69 -5.44 35.27 7.66
N VAL A 70 -6.70 35.69 7.76
CA VAL A 70 -7.45 35.69 9.02
C VAL A 70 -8.22 34.38 9.11
N ARG A 71 -8.16 33.72 10.27
CA ARG A 71 -8.90 32.46 10.53
C ARG A 71 -10.34 32.76 10.92
N ASP A 72 -11.06 33.43 10.02
CA ASP A 72 -12.49 33.74 10.14
C ASP A 72 -13.36 32.52 9.80
N GLU A 73 -14.68 32.70 9.65
CA GLU A 73 -15.61 31.61 9.29
C GLU A 73 -15.28 30.93 7.95
N SER A 74 -14.67 31.64 7.00
CA SER A 74 -14.28 31.08 5.69
C SER A 74 -13.03 30.21 5.76
N MET A 75 -12.16 30.51 6.72
CA MET A 75 -10.93 29.79 7.03
C MET A 75 -11.08 28.95 8.31
N GLN A 76 -12.32 28.72 8.75
CA GLN A 76 -12.58 27.82 9.87
C GLN A 76 -12.12 26.41 9.49
N ASP A 77 -11.43 25.75 10.40
CA ASP A 77 -10.81 24.43 10.18
C ASP A 77 -9.74 24.37 9.08
N SER A 78 -9.22 25.52 8.63
CA SER A 78 -7.98 25.57 7.85
C SER A 78 -6.81 24.97 8.62
N TYR A 79 -5.89 24.35 7.90
CA TYR A 79 -4.72 23.69 8.47
C TYR A 79 -3.47 23.95 7.63
N VAL A 80 -2.33 23.77 8.26
CA VAL A 80 -1.02 23.97 7.63
C VAL A 80 -0.35 22.61 7.53
N LEU A 81 0.11 22.26 6.33
CA LEU A 81 0.97 21.10 6.08
C LEU A 81 2.37 21.57 5.72
N SER A 82 3.35 20.70 5.93
CA SER A 82 4.68 20.90 5.39
C SER A 82 4.65 20.79 3.86
N GLY A 83 5.58 21.47 3.20
CA GLY A 83 5.78 21.33 1.76
C GLY A 83 6.12 19.89 1.38
N ASP A 84 6.90 19.19 2.21
CA ASP A 84 7.28 17.79 2.02
C ASP A 84 6.09 16.84 2.09
N GLU A 85 5.17 17.04 3.06
CA GLU A 85 3.97 16.21 3.18
C GLU A 85 3.03 16.44 1.99
N TYR A 86 2.84 17.69 1.55
CA TYR A 86 2.07 17.98 0.33
C TYR A 86 2.68 17.29 -0.90
N ARG A 87 4.01 17.38 -1.07
CA ARG A 87 4.75 16.72 -2.15
C ARG A 87 4.60 15.21 -2.10
N ALA A 88 4.76 14.61 -0.91
CA ALA A 88 4.64 13.17 -0.73
C ALA A 88 3.27 12.64 -1.15
N ILE A 89 2.17 13.32 -0.78
CA ILE A 89 0.81 12.94 -1.18
C ILE A 89 0.67 12.99 -2.71
N VAL A 90 1.11 14.09 -3.34
CA VAL A 90 0.96 14.28 -4.79
C VAL A 90 1.84 13.31 -5.59
N ASN A 91 3.09 13.11 -5.16
CA ASN A 91 4.01 12.19 -5.82
C ASN A 91 3.51 10.75 -5.72
N TYR A 92 3.04 10.31 -4.55
CA TYR A 92 2.43 8.99 -4.39
C TYR A 92 1.23 8.80 -5.32
N TYR A 93 0.31 9.77 -5.36
CA TYR A 93 -0.82 9.73 -6.29
C TYR A 93 -0.38 9.60 -7.75
N ARG A 94 0.59 10.41 -8.20
CA ARG A 94 1.07 10.40 -9.58
C ARG A 94 1.79 9.11 -9.93
N GLU A 95 2.65 8.63 -9.04
CA GLU A 95 3.38 7.37 -9.23
C GLU A 95 2.42 6.18 -9.27
N PHE A 96 1.47 6.10 -8.32
CA PHE A 96 0.45 5.06 -8.30
C PHE A 96 -0.35 5.04 -9.60
N ARG A 97 -0.81 6.21 -10.07
CA ARG A 97 -1.56 6.30 -11.32
C ARG A 97 -0.70 5.90 -12.53
N ASN A 98 0.52 6.38 -12.62
CA ASN A 98 1.40 6.08 -13.76
C ASN A 98 1.77 4.60 -13.82
N ASN A 99 2.08 3.98 -12.69
CA ASN A 99 2.48 2.58 -12.62
C ASN A 99 1.30 1.62 -12.86
N ASN A 100 0.06 2.11 -12.75
CA ASN A 100 -1.16 1.29 -12.89
C ASN A 100 -2.10 1.83 -13.99
N ASP A 101 -1.62 2.66 -14.93
CA ASP A 101 -2.48 3.35 -15.93
C ASP A 101 -3.09 2.34 -16.92
N ASP A 102 -2.38 1.24 -17.17
CA ASP A 102 -2.84 0.12 -18.00
C ASP A 102 -3.54 -0.99 -17.21
N GLY A 103 -3.55 -0.89 -15.87
CA GLY A 103 -4.08 -1.90 -14.95
C GLY A 103 -5.23 -1.36 -14.09
N ILE A 104 -5.13 -1.53 -12.77
CA ILE A 104 -6.21 -1.21 -11.82
C ILE A 104 -6.63 0.27 -11.80
N SER A 105 -5.78 1.19 -12.26
CA SER A 105 -6.09 2.62 -12.31
C SER A 105 -6.51 3.12 -13.70
N ARG A 106 -6.70 2.21 -14.66
CA ARG A 106 -7.15 2.53 -16.02
C ARG A 106 -8.49 3.27 -16.01
N GLY A 107 -8.48 4.50 -16.49
CA GLY A 107 -9.65 5.37 -16.50
C GLY A 107 -10.14 5.78 -15.11
N ALA A 108 -9.30 5.63 -14.07
CA ALA A 108 -9.62 6.04 -12.70
C ALA A 108 -9.92 7.55 -12.63
N GLU A 109 -10.80 7.90 -11.71
CA GLU A 109 -11.25 9.28 -11.51
C GLU A 109 -11.05 9.72 -10.06
N ILE A 110 -10.81 11.01 -9.86
CA ILE A 110 -10.74 11.61 -8.53
C ILE A 110 -12.13 12.16 -8.20
N ILE A 111 -12.63 11.82 -7.02
CA ILE A 111 -13.87 12.37 -6.48
C ILE A 111 -13.66 12.93 -5.07
N THR A 112 -14.59 13.75 -4.60
CA THR A 112 -14.58 14.26 -3.21
C THR A 112 -14.99 13.17 -2.23
N ALA A 113 -14.57 13.28 -0.96
CA ALA A 113 -14.98 12.37 0.12
C ALA A 113 -16.52 12.23 0.23
N ASP A 114 -17.26 13.34 0.19
CA ASP A 114 -18.73 13.35 0.27
C ASP A 114 -19.39 12.60 -0.92
N ASP A 115 -18.83 12.76 -2.12
CA ASP A 115 -19.31 12.03 -3.31
C ASP A 115 -18.99 10.54 -3.17
N TYR A 116 -17.78 10.17 -2.72
CA TYR A 116 -17.44 8.78 -2.47
C TYR A 116 -18.44 8.15 -1.50
N ASP A 117 -18.71 8.78 -0.36
CA ASP A 117 -19.61 8.26 0.68
C ASP A 117 -21.05 8.06 0.17
N THR A 118 -21.54 8.96 -0.68
CA THR A 118 -22.93 8.93 -1.18
C THR A 118 -23.11 8.14 -2.47
N ARG A 119 -22.02 7.86 -3.22
CA ARG A 119 -22.06 7.17 -4.50
C ARG A 119 -22.31 5.67 -4.36
N ALA A 120 -23.22 5.18 -5.19
CA ALA A 120 -23.46 3.76 -5.39
C ALA A 120 -22.52 3.23 -6.50
N PHE A 121 -21.62 2.33 -6.12
CA PHE A 121 -20.72 1.67 -7.07
C PHE A 121 -21.35 0.39 -7.61
N GLN A 122 -20.99 0.06 -8.84
CA GLN A 122 -21.48 -1.10 -9.55
C GLN A 122 -20.31 -1.81 -10.23
N THR A 123 -20.48 -3.10 -10.46
CA THR A 123 -19.62 -3.86 -11.37
C THR A 123 -19.83 -3.41 -12.82
N ILE A 124 -18.96 -3.87 -13.71
CA ILE A 124 -18.97 -3.57 -15.14
C ILE A 124 -20.30 -3.96 -15.82
N ASP A 125 -20.96 -5.01 -15.33
CA ASP A 125 -22.28 -5.49 -15.77
C ASP A 125 -23.46 -4.84 -15.02
N GLY A 126 -23.21 -3.81 -14.21
CA GLY A 126 -24.23 -2.99 -13.54
C GLY A 126 -24.82 -3.59 -12.25
N LYS A 127 -24.23 -4.67 -11.70
CA LYS A 127 -24.66 -5.22 -10.41
C LYS A 127 -24.12 -4.34 -9.27
N PRO A 128 -24.91 -4.11 -8.19
CA PRO A 128 -24.42 -3.39 -7.02
C PRO A 128 -23.32 -4.18 -6.30
N LEU A 129 -22.34 -3.45 -5.74
CA LEU A 129 -21.32 -4.04 -4.87
C LEU A 129 -21.93 -4.53 -3.55
N ASN A 130 -21.22 -5.43 -2.87
CA ASN A 130 -21.58 -5.85 -1.52
C ASN A 130 -21.43 -4.68 -0.54
N ASP A 131 -22.21 -4.69 0.54
CA ASP A 131 -22.22 -3.62 1.54
C ASP A 131 -20.83 -3.40 2.20
N ASP A 132 -20.01 -4.45 2.26
CA ASP A 132 -18.66 -4.46 2.84
C ASP A 132 -17.52 -4.27 1.83
N ALA A 133 -17.82 -4.21 0.52
CA ALA A 133 -16.80 -4.04 -0.51
C ALA A 133 -16.16 -2.65 -0.46
N LYS A 134 -16.95 -1.63 -0.13
CA LYS A 134 -16.53 -0.23 -0.10
C LYS A 134 -15.79 0.07 1.20
N ALA A 135 -14.50 0.37 1.11
CA ALA A 135 -13.72 0.74 2.29
C ALA A 135 -14.24 2.04 2.93
N GLU A 136 -14.25 2.08 4.27
CA GLU A 136 -14.52 3.30 5.02
C GLU A 136 -13.43 4.36 4.75
N LEU A 137 -13.85 5.63 4.64
CA LEU A 137 -12.90 6.72 4.48
C LEU A 137 -12.14 7.02 5.77
N LEU A 138 -10.84 7.23 5.61
CA LEU A 138 -9.97 7.63 6.71
C LEU A 138 -10.30 9.06 7.17
N PRO A 139 -10.00 9.43 8.43
CA PRO A 139 -10.32 10.76 8.94
C PRO A 139 -9.64 11.88 8.15
N ASN A 140 -10.38 12.98 7.93
CA ASN A 140 -9.91 14.18 7.22
C ASN A 140 -9.55 13.98 5.74
N VAL A 141 -9.94 12.86 5.13
CA VAL A 141 -9.85 12.68 3.67
C VAL A 141 -10.70 13.75 2.97
N LYS A 142 -10.13 14.32 1.90
CA LYS A 142 -10.76 15.37 1.07
C LYS A 142 -11.14 14.83 -0.29
N THR A 143 -10.25 14.05 -0.90
CA THR A 143 -10.47 13.43 -2.20
C THR A 143 -10.01 11.98 -2.21
N VAL A 144 -10.64 11.19 -3.08
CA VAL A 144 -10.39 9.76 -3.26
C VAL A 144 -10.19 9.50 -4.75
N LEU A 145 -9.12 8.81 -5.11
CA LEU A 145 -8.96 8.18 -6.42
C LEU A 145 -9.74 6.87 -6.41
N ILE A 146 -10.68 6.72 -7.33
CA ILE A 146 -11.52 5.53 -7.45
C ILE A 146 -11.30 4.80 -8.77
N ARG A 147 -11.53 3.50 -8.75
CA ARG A 147 -11.57 2.64 -9.95
C ARG A 147 -12.64 3.13 -10.91
N ASN A 148 -12.34 3.05 -12.21
CA ASN A 148 -13.38 3.15 -13.22
C ASN A 148 -14.35 1.96 -13.08
N GLN A 149 -15.64 2.15 -13.34
CA GLN A 149 -16.62 1.05 -13.32
C GLN A 149 -16.21 -0.10 -14.25
N ASN A 150 -15.54 0.20 -15.38
CA ASN A 150 -15.05 -0.81 -16.31
C ASN A 150 -13.85 -1.64 -15.79
N GLN A 151 -13.32 -1.33 -14.60
CA GLN A 151 -12.29 -2.13 -13.91
C GLN A 151 -12.84 -2.88 -12.68
N ILE A 152 -14.16 -2.88 -12.46
CA ILE A 152 -14.80 -3.52 -11.30
C ILE A 152 -15.59 -4.73 -11.79
N PHE A 153 -15.00 -5.92 -11.69
CA PHE A 153 -15.59 -7.15 -12.24
C PHE A 153 -16.45 -7.92 -11.23
N ILE A 154 -16.08 -7.88 -9.96
CA ILE A 154 -16.73 -8.66 -8.89
C ILE A 154 -17.29 -7.74 -7.81
N LYS A 155 -18.31 -8.21 -7.09
CA LYS A 155 -19.06 -7.40 -6.11
C LYS A 155 -18.28 -7.05 -4.85
N SER A 156 -17.17 -7.75 -4.61
CA SER A 156 -16.28 -7.60 -3.46
C SER A 156 -15.09 -6.67 -3.74
N THR A 157 -14.94 -6.14 -4.95
CA THR A 157 -13.85 -5.21 -5.29
C THR A 157 -14.03 -3.88 -4.58
N ASP A 158 -13.02 -3.43 -3.82
CA ASP A 158 -13.00 -2.07 -3.28
C ASP A 158 -12.84 -1.03 -4.40
N PRO A 159 -13.80 -0.10 -4.57
CA PRO A 159 -13.68 0.97 -5.54
C PRO A 159 -12.57 1.98 -5.20
N SER A 160 -12.11 2.07 -3.95
CA SER A 160 -11.06 3.00 -3.54
C SER A 160 -9.67 2.54 -3.99
N LEU A 161 -8.84 3.48 -4.45
CA LEU A 161 -7.44 3.23 -4.84
C LEU A 161 -6.48 4.03 -3.97
N VAL A 162 -6.71 5.34 -3.85
CA VAL A 162 -5.88 6.26 -3.06
C VAL A 162 -6.78 7.26 -2.32
N GLN A 163 -6.60 7.40 -1.02
CA GLN A 163 -7.29 8.42 -0.22
C GLN A 163 -6.32 9.55 0.14
N ALA A 164 -6.74 10.80 -0.01
CA ALA A 164 -5.86 11.96 0.20
C ALA A 164 -6.49 13.04 1.08
N LYS A 165 -5.67 13.63 1.96
CA LYS A 165 -6.04 14.74 2.87
C LYS A 165 -5.88 16.13 2.24
N ILE A 166 -5.72 16.21 0.92
CA ILE A 166 -5.67 17.46 0.15
C ILE A 166 -6.61 17.34 -1.04
N ASN A 167 -6.94 18.45 -1.68
CA ASN A 167 -7.74 18.40 -2.90
C ASN A 167 -6.87 17.98 -4.11
N LEU A 168 -6.95 16.71 -4.51
CA LEU A 168 -6.25 16.21 -5.70
C LEU A 168 -6.86 16.70 -7.03
N LEU A 169 -8.06 17.31 -7.02
CA LEU A 169 -8.65 17.92 -8.22
C LEU A 169 -7.98 19.25 -8.61
N ASP A 170 -7.30 19.91 -7.67
CA ASP A 170 -6.63 21.20 -7.87
C ASP A 170 -5.21 21.17 -7.29
N ILE A 171 -4.35 20.36 -7.93
CA ILE A 171 -2.95 20.20 -7.53
C ILE A 171 -2.14 21.46 -7.90
N ASN A 172 -1.37 21.96 -6.93
CA ASN A 172 -0.47 23.09 -7.14
C ASN A 172 0.95 22.62 -7.51
N ASP A 173 1.25 22.55 -8.81
CA ASP A 173 2.54 22.07 -9.33
C ASP A 173 3.76 22.87 -8.90
N GLU A 174 3.61 24.15 -8.54
CA GLU A 174 4.74 24.93 -8.03
C GLU A 174 5.22 24.38 -6.68
N ILE A 175 4.34 23.88 -5.82
CA ILE A 175 4.74 23.22 -4.55
C ILE A 175 5.45 21.91 -4.83
N VAL A 176 4.99 21.18 -5.85
CA VAL A 176 5.54 19.87 -6.24
C VAL A 176 6.96 20.00 -6.77
N ASN A 177 7.19 21.00 -7.62
CA ASN A 177 8.45 21.18 -8.33
C ASN A 177 9.49 22.02 -7.59
N ASP A 178 9.11 22.73 -6.52
CA ASP A 178 10.01 23.59 -5.73
C ASP A 178 10.17 23.08 -4.29
N THR A 179 11.30 22.42 -4.02
CA THR A 179 11.66 21.92 -2.69
C THR A 179 11.98 23.02 -1.69
N SER A 180 12.11 24.28 -2.12
CA SER A 180 12.30 25.42 -1.21
C SER A 180 11.03 25.82 -0.47
N ILE A 181 9.85 25.40 -0.95
CA ILE A 181 8.58 25.62 -0.27
C ILE A 181 8.50 24.67 0.93
N LYS A 182 8.45 25.25 2.13
CA LYS A 182 8.47 24.54 3.41
C LYS A 182 7.10 24.40 4.05
N SER A 183 6.18 25.33 3.79
CA SER A 183 4.90 25.41 4.49
C SER A 183 3.76 25.83 3.57
N VAL A 184 2.61 25.16 3.71
CA VAL A 184 1.43 25.31 2.84
C VAL A 184 0.18 25.44 3.71
N LEU A 185 -0.55 26.54 3.56
CA LEU A 185 -1.84 26.77 4.21
C LEU A 185 -2.97 26.29 3.29
N LEU A 186 -3.80 25.39 3.81
CA LEU A 186 -4.97 24.85 3.12
C LEU A 186 -6.25 25.23 3.83
N ASP A 187 -7.34 25.38 3.08
CA ASP A 187 -8.68 25.51 3.64
C ASP A 187 -9.24 24.15 4.10
N LYS A 188 -10.48 24.14 4.59
CA LYS A 188 -11.14 22.93 5.09
C LYS A 188 -11.41 21.88 3.99
N GLU A 189 -11.47 22.28 2.72
CA GLU A 189 -11.60 21.39 1.56
C GLU A 189 -10.24 20.87 1.05
N GLY A 190 -9.12 21.40 1.55
CA GLY A 190 -7.78 21.01 1.13
C GLY A 190 -7.28 21.75 -0.11
N ASN A 191 -7.84 22.92 -0.43
CA ASN A 191 -7.31 23.80 -1.48
C ASN A 191 -6.18 24.67 -0.92
N VAL A 192 -5.15 24.90 -1.74
CA VAL A 192 -4.02 25.75 -1.35
C VAL A 192 -4.46 27.22 -1.32
N ARG A 193 -4.36 27.84 -0.13
CA ARG A 193 -4.64 29.27 0.06
C ARG A 193 -3.38 30.12 0.10
N HIS A 194 -2.30 29.58 0.65
CA HIS A 194 -1.00 30.24 0.69
C HIS A 194 0.14 29.23 0.75
N LYS A 195 1.33 29.62 0.28
CA LYS A 195 2.55 28.79 0.31
C LYS A 195 3.77 29.68 0.42
N THR A 196 4.81 29.21 1.10
CA THR A 196 6.03 30.00 1.32
C THR A 196 7.26 29.10 1.58
N SER A 197 8.44 29.67 1.34
CA SER A 197 9.73 29.09 1.78
C SER A 197 10.05 29.35 3.25
N ASN A 198 9.25 30.20 3.89
CA ASN A 198 9.21 30.40 5.34
C ASN A 198 8.25 29.40 6.01
N ASN A 199 8.12 29.49 7.33
CA ASN A 199 7.14 28.69 8.07
C ASN A 199 5.85 29.48 8.28
N ILE A 200 4.68 28.86 8.07
CA ILE A 200 3.38 29.47 8.38
C ILE A 200 2.98 29.06 9.80
N GLY A 201 2.67 30.06 10.62
CA GLY A 201 2.22 29.86 12.00
C GLY A 201 1.13 30.85 12.37
N LEU A 202 0.54 30.69 13.55
CA LEU A 202 -0.33 31.72 14.11
C LEU A 202 0.50 32.87 14.66
N LYS A 203 0.01 34.09 14.46
CA LYS A 203 0.65 35.30 14.94
C LYS A 203 0.60 35.35 16.45
N VAL A 204 1.77 35.33 17.08
CA VAL A 204 1.91 35.39 18.54
C VAL A 204 2.83 36.50 19.00
N LYS A 205 2.52 37.07 20.17
CA LYS A 205 3.32 38.06 20.90
C LYS A 205 3.18 37.84 22.41
N PHE A 206 4.10 38.38 23.18
CA PHE A 206 3.97 38.49 24.64
C PHE A 206 3.17 39.74 25.02
N PHE A 207 3.44 40.88 24.36
CA PHE A 207 2.78 42.17 24.64
C PHE A 207 2.69 43.07 23.39
N GLU A 208 1.83 44.08 23.44
CA GLU A 208 1.48 44.93 22.28
C GLU A 208 2.67 45.65 21.64
N SER A 209 3.48 46.35 22.45
CA SER A 209 4.63 47.13 21.95
C SER A 209 5.90 46.31 21.67
N GLU A 210 5.77 44.98 21.63
CA GLU A 210 6.87 44.08 21.30
C GLU A 210 7.38 44.36 19.87
N THR A 211 8.68 44.64 19.77
CA THR A 211 9.42 44.88 18.53
C THR A 211 10.75 44.14 18.55
N GLU A 212 11.44 44.08 17.40
CA GLU A 212 12.79 43.47 17.30
C GLU A 212 13.79 44.08 18.31
N ASP A 213 13.69 45.38 18.58
CA ASP A 213 14.57 46.12 19.49
C ASP A 213 14.07 46.11 20.95
N ASN A 214 12.79 45.75 21.19
CA ASN A 214 12.18 45.71 22.53
C ASN A 214 11.45 44.38 22.79
N PHE A 215 12.23 43.35 23.08
CA PHE A 215 11.71 42.00 23.37
C PHE A 215 11.41 41.74 24.86
N TYR A 216 11.84 42.63 25.77
CA TYR A 216 11.92 42.31 27.20
C TYR A 216 11.11 43.24 28.11
N THR A 217 10.71 44.42 27.62
CA THR A 217 10.17 45.48 28.46
C THR A 217 8.83 45.99 27.91
N PRO A 218 7.70 45.55 28.49
CA PRO A 218 6.41 46.14 28.20
C PRO A 218 6.39 47.61 28.61
N GLN A 219 5.82 48.45 27.74
CA GLN A 219 5.60 49.86 28.02
C GLN A 219 4.37 50.07 28.93
N PRO A 220 4.28 51.19 29.65
CA PRO A 220 3.11 51.50 30.46
C PRO A 220 1.83 51.59 29.59
N GLY A 221 0.89 50.66 29.79
CA GLY A 221 -0.38 50.61 29.07
C GLY A 221 -0.48 49.48 28.04
N ASP A 222 0.61 48.76 27.78
CA ASP A 222 0.61 47.61 26.86
C ASP A 222 -0.37 46.53 27.29
N GLU A 223 -1.11 46.00 26.31
CA GLU A 223 -1.83 44.74 26.45
C GLU A 223 -0.85 43.57 26.52
N ILE A 224 -1.06 42.67 27.49
CA ILE A 224 -0.36 41.39 27.60
C ILE A 224 -1.26 40.33 26.96
N TYR A 225 -0.77 39.64 25.93
CA TYR A 225 -1.60 38.73 25.14
C TYR A 225 -1.96 37.44 25.90
N GLU A 226 -1.03 36.86 26.67
CA GLU A 226 -1.29 35.69 27.51
C GLU A 226 -0.77 35.92 28.95
N PRO A 227 -1.54 36.65 29.79
CA PRO A 227 -1.15 36.89 31.17
C PRO A 227 -1.37 35.63 32.02
N LEU A 228 -0.34 35.22 32.78
CA LEU A 228 -0.49 34.07 33.68
C LEU A 228 -0.97 34.52 35.07
N SER A 229 -2.19 34.12 35.41
CA SER A 229 -2.83 34.49 36.68
C SER A 229 -2.45 33.56 37.83
N LEU A 230 -2.50 34.06 39.07
CA LEU A 230 -2.29 33.29 40.31
C LEU A 230 -0.95 32.57 40.43
N VAL A 231 0.06 32.98 39.66
CA VAL A 231 1.39 32.36 39.68
C VAL A 231 2.14 32.81 40.93
N PRO A 232 2.60 31.88 41.80
CA PRO A 232 3.31 32.23 43.02
C PRO A 232 4.74 32.70 42.74
N LEU A 233 5.12 33.83 43.36
CA LEU A 233 6.47 34.38 43.36
C LEU A 233 6.98 34.53 44.79
N PHE A 234 8.27 34.29 44.99
CA PHE A 234 8.92 34.44 46.29
C PHE A 234 10.33 34.99 46.12
N MET A 235 10.79 35.71 47.14
CA MET A 235 12.16 36.19 47.25
C MET A 235 12.91 35.36 48.29
N GLY A 236 14.25 35.43 48.31
CA GLY A 236 15.08 34.60 49.18
C GLY A 236 14.75 34.73 50.68
N ASP A 237 14.89 33.62 51.41
CA ASP A 237 14.48 33.47 52.81
C ASP A 237 15.18 34.43 53.80
N HIS A 238 16.27 35.08 53.38
CA HIS A 238 16.98 36.09 54.18
C HIS A 238 16.30 37.45 54.22
N LEU A 239 15.23 37.66 53.45
CA LEU A 239 14.43 38.89 53.41
C LEU A 239 13.12 38.69 54.17
N VAL A 240 12.65 39.75 54.86
CA VAL A 240 11.31 39.74 55.47
C VAL A 240 10.29 40.19 54.43
N GLY A 241 9.25 39.38 54.21
CA GLY A 241 8.25 39.63 53.15
C GLY A 241 8.65 38.94 51.83
N GLY A 242 8.31 39.54 50.69
CA GLY A 242 8.80 39.10 49.37
C GLY A 242 8.01 37.99 48.68
N SER A 243 7.00 37.41 49.33
CA SER A 243 6.06 36.46 48.70
C SER A 243 4.84 37.19 48.14
N THR A 244 4.47 36.88 46.90
CA THR A 244 3.31 37.46 46.20
C THR A 244 2.79 36.49 45.13
N ALA A 245 1.71 36.84 44.44
CA ALA A 245 1.22 36.14 43.26
C ALA A 245 0.78 37.13 42.18
N THR A 246 0.65 36.68 40.94
CA THR A 246 0.11 37.51 39.86
C THR A 246 -1.41 37.70 39.97
N ASP A 247 -1.89 38.85 39.52
CA ASP A 247 -3.30 39.14 39.29
C ASP A 247 -3.78 38.57 37.93
N THR A 248 -5.03 38.83 37.55
CA THR A 248 -5.63 38.35 36.28
C THR A 248 -4.97 38.94 35.02
N ASN A 249 -4.21 40.02 35.15
CA ASN A 249 -3.45 40.62 34.05
C ASN A 249 -1.98 40.17 34.09
N GLY A 250 -1.66 39.13 34.87
CA GLY A 250 -0.31 38.60 35.02
C GLY A 250 0.62 39.53 35.80
N LYS A 251 0.11 40.61 36.39
CA LYS A 251 0.92 41.61 37.10
C LYS A 251 1.14 41.18 38.54
N TYR A 252 2.35 41.34 39.04
CA TYR A 252 2.67 41.14 40.46
C TYR A 252 3.28 42.39 41.09
N THR A 253 3.12 42.50 42.40
CA THR A 253 3.87 43.44 43.23
C THR A 253 4.27 42.72 44.51
N SER A 254 5.57 42.63 44.75
CA SER A 254 6.17 42.01 45.92
C SER A 254 6.73 43.09 46.83
N LEU A 255 6.22 43.14 48.07
CA LEU A 255 6.70 44.02 49.12
C LEU A 255 7.67 43.24 50.01
N TYR A 256 8.91 43.71 50.12
CA TYR A 256 9.96 43.08 50.92
C TYR A 256 10.75 44.13 51.69
N MET A 257 11.43 43.68 52.73
CA MET A 257 12.19 44.53 53.63
C MET A 257 13.68 44.22 53.52
N LEU A 258 14.48 45.23 53.21
CA LEU A 258 15.94 45.11 53.22
C LEU A 258 16.46 45.15 54.66
N PRO A 259 17.49 44.34 54.99
CA PRO A 259 18.24 44.51 56.23
C PRO A 259 18.80 45.94 56.35
N PRO A 260 19.01 46.45 57.58
CA PRO A 260 19.56 47.79 57.78
C PRO A 260 20.91 47.94 57.05
N CYS A 261 21.10 49.03 56.29
CA CYS A 261 22.37 49.26 55.60
C CYS A 261 23.50 49.34 56.65
N PRO A 262 24.60 48.58 56.49
CA PRO A 262 25.77 48.75 57.34
C PRO A 262 26.38 50.14 57.07
N GLY A 263 27.25 50.65 57.96
CA GLY A 263 27.87 51.98 57.84
C GLY A 263 28.81 52.21 56.62
N PHE A 264 28.63 51.43 55.56
CA PHE A 264 29.32 51.44 54.27
C PHE A 264 28.30 51.10 53.16
N ALA A 265 28.68 51.25 51.89
CA ALA A 265 27.83 50.85 50.76
C ALA A 265 27.93 49.34 50.50
N ILE A 266 26.77 48.68 50.37
CA ILE A 266 26.66 47.26 50.01
C ILE A 266 25.50 47.05 49.04
N ASP A 267 25.68 46.13 48.10
CA ASP A 267 24.60 45.61 47.26
C ASP A 267 24.01 44.34 47.90
N TYR A 268 22.72 44.37 48.21
CA TYR A 268 21.98 43.17 48.60
C TYR A 268 21.49 42.43 47.37
N THR A 269 21.77 41.14 47.27
CA THR A 269 21.16 40.28 46.25
C THR A 269 19.71 39.99 46.65
N THR A 270 18.78 40.42 45.81
CA THR A 270 17.32 40.31 45.98
C THR A 270 16.69 39.54 44.80
N PRO A 271 17.05 38.25 44.65
CA PRO A 271 16.50 37.44 43.57
C PRO A 271 15.01 37.21 43.84
N ILE A 272 14.24 37.12 42.76
CA ILE A 272 12.84 36.74 42.79
C ILE A 272 12.67 35.49 41.95
N THR A 273 11.95 34.52 42.48
CA THR A 273 11.73 33.22 41.85
C THR A 273 10.25 33.00 41.66
N LEU A 274 9.87 32.62 40.45
CA LEU A 274 8.53 32.17 40.11
C LEU A 274 8.48 30.64 40.17
N LYS A 275 7.35 30.09 40.61
CA LYS A 275 7.09 28.64 40.66
C LYS A 275 5.93 28.29 39.74
N LEU A 276 6.18 27.36 38.85
CA LEU A 276 5.22 26.70 37.97
C LEU A 276 5.21 25.22 38.28
N PHE A 277 4.09 24.60 38.03
CA PHE A 277 3.88 23.18 38.20
C PHE A 277 3.70 22.53 36.84
N TYR A 278 4.06 21.26 36.76
CA TYR A 278 3.68 20.44 35.63
C TYR A 278 3.39 19.05 36.13
N GLU A 279 2.53 18.34 35.39
CA GLU A 279 2.29 16.94 35.65
C GLU A 279 3.56 16.15 35.37
N ASN A 280 4.18 15.64 36.43
CA ASN A 280 5.22 14.65 36.32
C ASN A 280 4.54 13.29 36.21
N PHE A 281 4.60 12.73 35.00
CA PHE A 281 4.08 11.41 34.68
C PHE A 281 5.00 10.29 35.18
N ASN A 282 5.53 10.42 36.40
CA ASN A 282 6.15 9.31 37.10
C ASN A 282 5.04 8.52 37.83
N PRO A 283 4.71 7.31 37.39
CA PRO A 283 3.61 6.54 37.93
C PRO A 283 3.92 5.93 39.31
N ARG A 284 5.20 5.92 39.72
CA ARG A 284 5.69 5.46 41.04
C ARG A 284 5.66 6.59 42.09
N MET A 285 5.56 7.86 41.69
CA MET A 285 5.42 8.99 42.62
C MET A 285 4.00 9.17 43.15
N ARG A 286 3.88 9.37 44.48
CA ARG A 286 2.59 9.66 45.15
C ARG A 286 2.06 11.07 44.85
N ASN A 287 2.94 12.02 44.53
CA ASN A 287 2.58 13.38 44.11
C ASN A 287 3.04 13.59 42.68
N ARG A 288 2.10 13.64 41.73
CA ARG A 288 2.35 13.76 40.27
C ARG A 288 2.68 15.19 39.83
N GLN A 289 3.13 16.05 40.76
CA GLN A 289 3.41 17.44 40.49
C GLN A 289 4.91 17.67 40.62
N ALA A 290 5.56 18.01 39.51
CA ALA A 290 6.92 18.53 39.52
C ALA A 290 6.91 20.05 39.48
N LEU A 291 8.03 20.62 39.94
CA LEU A 291 8.22 22.05 40.09
C LEU A 291 9.17 22.56 39.00
N TYR A 292 8.67 23.43 38.14
CA TYR A 292 9.49 24.25 37.27
C TYR A 292 9.65 25.63 37.89
N HIS A 293 10.87 26.12 38.03
CA HIS A 293 11.12 27.42 38.64
C HIS A 293 12.00 28.28 37.75
N ILE A 294 11.72 29.58 37.72
CA ILE A 294 12.55 30.57 37.04
C ILE A 294 12.95 31.61 38.08
N THR A 295 14.25 31.76 38.30
CA THR A 295 14.81 32.79 39.18
C THR A 295 15.34 33.93 38.32
N LYS A 296 15.06 35.18 38.70
CA LYS A 296 15.67 36.36 38.09
C LYS A 296 16.51 37.09 39.13
N PRO A 297 17.76 37.50 38.81
CA PRO A 297 18.58 38.25 39.72
C PRO A 297 17.94 39.60 40.04
N GLY A 298 18.20 40.10 41.24
CA GLY A 298 17.86 41.45 41.65
C GLY A 298 18.98 41.95 42.55
N TYR A 299 19.21 43.25 42.50
CA TYR A 299 20.15 43.90 43.39
C TYR A 299 19.52 45.17 43.92
N ASP A 300 19.68 45.36 45.22
CA ASP A 300 19.30 46.55 45.93
C ASP A 300 20.55 47.18 46.54
N TYR A 301 20.92 48.34 46.00
CA TYR A 301 21.98 49.14 46.59
C TYR A 301 21.49 49.73 47.92
N CYS A 302 22.29 49.55 48.96
CA CYS A 302 22.06 50.08 50.31
C CYS A 302 23.31 50.81 50.77
N SER A 303 23.18 52.07 51.16
CA SER A 303 24.29 52.85 51.70
C SER A 303 23.97 53.34 53.10
N GLY A 304 24.84 53.02 54.06
CA GLY A 304 24.73 53.53 55.43
C GLY A 304 25.78 54.59 55.79
N TYR A 305 26.40 55.26 54.81
CA TYR A 305 27.33 56.37 55.11
C TYR A 305 26.62 57.53 55.82
N SER A 306 25.34 57.76 55.54
CA SER A 306 24.49 58.72 56.26
C SER A 306 24.07 58.28 57.67
N ALA A 307 24.17 56.98 57.99
CA ALA A 307 23.79 56.40 59.28
C ALA A 307 24.87 56.52 60.37
N SER A 308 26.07 57.01 60.03
CA SER A 308 27.12 57.33 61.02
C SER A 308 26.72 58.55 61.87
N PRO A 309 26.97 58.55 63.20
CA PRO A 309 26.66 59.71 64.04
C PRO A 309 27.38 60.98 63.53
N PRO A 310 26.73 62.16 63.47
CA PRO A 310 27.40 63.38 63.06
C PRO A 310 28.59 63.66 63.96
N GLY A 311 29.75 64.00 63.37
CA GLY A 311 30.80 64.65 64.13
C GLY A 311 30.29 65.98 64.71
N TYR A 312 30.68 66.32 65.94
CA TYR A 312 30.20 67.54 66.65
C TYR A 312 30.64 68.88 66.02
N SER A 313 31.29 68.86 64.85
CA SER A 313 31.71 70.06 64.13
C SER A 313 30.75 70.40 62.99
N LEU A 314 30.68 71.69 62.63
CA LEU A 314 29.95 72.15 61.45
C LEU A 314 30.41 71.45 60.16
N SER A 315 31.69 71.08 60.08
CA SER A 315 32.25 70.26 59.00
C SER A 315 31.75 68.82 59.01
N GLY A 316 31.53 68.21 60.17
CA GLY A 316 30.95 66.86 60.31
C GLY A 316 29.48 66.81 59.88
N LEU A 317 28.71 67.83 60.25
CA LEU A 317 27.32 68.01 59.77
C LEU A 317 27.24 68.24 58.25
N MET A 318 28.11 69.09 57.69
CA MET A 318 28.19 69.31 56.24
C MET A 318 28.63 68.05 55.48
N ALA A 319 29.56 67.26 56.03
CA ALA A 319 29.99 65.99 55.45
C ALA A 319 28.85 64.96 55.42
N GLN A 320 28.01 64.89 56.46
CA GLN A 320 26.82 64.03 56.48
C GLN A 320 25.76 64.50 55.47
N ILE A 321 25.53 65.81 55.33
CA ILE A 321 24.62 66.36 54.31
C ILE A 321 25.12 66.05 52.89
N ASN A 322 26.42 66.19 52.65
CA ASN A 322 27.02 65.81 51.37
C ASN A 322 26.96 64.29 51.12
N ALA A 323 27.16 63.46 52.15
CA ALA A 323 27.00 62.01 52.04
C ALA A 323 25.55 61.63 51.71
N MET A 324 24.56 62.21 52.38
CA MET A 324 23.13 62.01 52.06
C MET A 324 22.78 62.48 50.63
N ALA A 325 23.33 63.62 50.19
CA ALA A 325 23.10 64.13 48.85
C ALA A 325 23.76 63.26 47.76
N ILE A 326 24.93 62.69 48.04
CA ILE A 326 25.62 61.73 47.17
C ILE A 326 24.87 60.38 47.16
N GLU A 327 24.43 59.88 48.32
CA GLU A 327 23.62 58.66 48.44
C GLU A 327 22.30 58.75 47.66
N ALA A 328 21.62 59.91 47.69
CA ALA A 328 20.40 60.14 46.93
C ALA A 328 20.60 60.12 45.40
N THR A 329 21.85 60.15 44.91
CA THR A 329 22.17 60.06 43.47
C THR A 329 22.58 58.66 42.99
N TYR A 330 22.77 57.67 43.89
CA TYR A 330 23.20 56.30 43.55
C TYR A 330 22.04 55.31 43.27
N ALA A 331 21.01 55.73 42.52
CA ALA A 331 19.88 54.86 42.21
C ALA A 331 20.24 53.82 41.12
N THR A 332 20.55 52.58 41.53
CA THR A 332 20.55 51.40 40.63
C THR A 332 19.69 50.29 41.23
N THR A 333 18.40 50.56 41.46
CA THR A 333 17.42 49.56 41.92
C THR A 333 16.67 48.99 40.72
N ILE A 334 16.72 47.66 40.50
CA ILE A 334 15.91 46.99 39.47
C ILE A 334 14.51 46.76 40.04
N ASN A 335 13.63 47.75 39.90
CA ASN A 335 12.26 47.71 40.45
C ASN A 335 11.30 46.88 39.59
N GLN A 336 11.53 46.81 38.28
CA GLN A 336 10.70 46.04 37.34
C GLN A 336 11.41 44.74 36.95
N THR A 337 10.76 43.60 37.13
CA THR A 337 11.29 42.28 36.73
C THR A 337 10.19 41.46 36.06
N ASN A 338 10.31 41.26 34.75
CA ASN A 338 9.35 40.49 33.98
C ASN A 338 9.78 39.03 33.84
N PHE A 339 8.81 38.14 33.81
CA PHE A 339 9.00 36.71 33.60
C PHE A 339 8.27 36.25 32.34
N PHE A 340 9.01 35.59 31.47
CA PHE A 340 8.51 35.01 30.23
C PHE A 340 8.43 33.51 30.42
N VAL A 341 7.21 32.97 30.37
CA VAL A 341 6.94 31.54 30.47
C VAL A 341 6.76 31.01 29.06
N ASP A 342 7.83 30.42 28.55
CA ASP A 342 7.94 29.99 27.16
C ASP A 342 8.41 28.53 27.09
N THR A 343 7.77 27.72 27.92
CA THR A 343 8.04 26.29 28.09
C THR A 343 6.70 25.60 28.29
N ALA A 344 6.50 24.46 27.63
CA ALA A 344 5.37 23.59 27.88
C ALA A 344 5.85 22.15 28.02
N VAL A 345 5.14 21.35 28.79
CA VAL A 345 5.42 19.92 28.99
C VAL A 345 4.33 19.11 28.31
N ILE A 346 4.71 18.27 27.35
CA ILE A 346 3.82 17.37 26.65
C ILE A 346 3.81 16.06 27.43
N GLY A 347 2.68 15.77 28.06
CA GLY A 347 2.43 14.53 28.78
C GLY A 347 1.46 13.62 28.04
N GLY A 348 1.71 12.32 28.09
CA GLY A 348 0.87 11.33 27.43
C GLY A 348 1.07 9.92 27.97
N GLU A 349 0.21 9.02 27.49
CA GLU A 349 0.28 7.59 27.78
C GLU A 349 0.39 6.83 26.45
N ALA A 350 1.13 5.71 26.43
CA ALA A 350 1.24 4.86 25.25
C ALA A 350 1.23 3.37 25.62
N PHE A 351 0.68 2.53 24.76
CA PHE A 351 0.67 1.07 24.94
C PHE A 351 0.61 0.34 23.60
N LEU A 352 1.00 -0.93 23.56
CA LEU A 352 0.99 -1.74 22.34
C LEU A 352 -0.34 -2.50 22.20
N SER A 353 -0.87 -2.64 20.98
CA SER A 353 -2.08 -3.42 20.69
C SER A 353 -2.06 -4.04 19.29
N ASN A 354 -2.80 -5.14 19.11
CA ASN A 354 -3.08 -5.77 17.82
C ASN A 354 -4.53 -5.55 17.34
N GLU A 355 -5.30 -4.68 18.02
CA GLU A 355 -6.65 -4.32 17.60
C GLU A 355 -6.64 -3.21 16.55
N ARG A 356 -7.66 -3.21 15.68
CA ARG A 356 -7.87 -2.19 14.64
C ARG A 356 -6.60 -1.94 13.82
N LEU A 357 -5.99 -3.00 13.28
CA LEU A 357 -4.71 -2.91 12.56
C LEU A 357 -4.74 -1.95 11.37
N ASP A 358 -5.92 -1.78 10.77
CA ASP A 358 -6.20 -0.81 9.72
C ASP A 358 -7.14 0.29 10.28
N GLY A 359 -6.74 1.56 10.16
CA GLY A 359 -7.55 2.73 10.55
C GLY A 359 -7.10 3.45 11.83
N GLU A 360 -7.98 4.31 12.35
CA GLU A 360 -7.69 5.19 13.49
C GLU A 360 -7.78 4.46 14.84
N ALA A 361 -6.83 4.74 15.73
CA ALA A 361 -6.87 4.26 17.11
C ALA A 361 -7.92 5.02 17.92
N SER A 362 -8.65 4.32 18.78
CA SER A 362 -9.60 4.91 19.74
C SER A 362 -8.97 5.31 21.07
N GLY A 363 -7.78 4.78 21.39
CA GLY A 363 -7.16 4.88 22.70
C GLY A 363 -7.78 3.94 23.75
N ASN A 364 -8.80 3.16 23.39
CA ASN A 364 -9.51 2.22 24.26
C ASN A 364 -9.22 0.75 23.91
N GLU A 365 -8.31 0.51 22.98
CA GLU A 365 -7.88 -0.83 22.56
C GLU A 365 -7.31 -1.63 23.73
N THR A 366 -7.43 -2.96 23.64
CA THR A 366 -6.82 -3.88 24.61
C THR A 366 -5.30 -3.88 24.45
N PRO A 367 -4.51 -3.58 25.50
CA PRO A 367 -3.06 -3.66 25.41
C PRO A 367 -2.56 -5.10 25.40
N LEU A 368 -1.36 -5.29 24.86
CA LEU A 368 -0.65 -6.54 24.94
C LEU A 368 -0.17 -6.84 26.38
N PRO A 369 -0.21 -8.12 26.80
CA PRO A 369 0.28 -8.53 28.11
C PRO A 369 1.82 -8.43 28.20
N LEU A 370 2.31 -8.29 29.42
CA LEU A 370 3.71 -8.35 29.78
C LEU A 370 4.15 -9.81 29.98
N GLY A 371 5.31 -10.14 29.45
CA GLY A 371 5.88 -11.48 29.50
C GLY A 371 7.25 -11.51 28.83
N ASP A 372 7.73 -12.67 28.42
CA ASP A 372 8.86 -12.69 27.49
C ASP A 372 8.42 -12.09 26.15
N THR A 373 9.28 -11.34 25.47
CA THR A 373 8.98 -10.82 24.13
C THR A 373 8.87 -11.97 23.15
N LYS A 374 7.63 -12.22 22.68
CA LYS A 374 7.27 -13.39 21.87
C LYS A 374 6.21 -13.03 20.84
N TYR A 375 6.26 -13.74 19.72
CA TYR A 375 5.34 -13.53 18.60
C TYR A 375 4.46 -14.75 18.40
N LYS A 376 3.21 -14.49 18.01
CA LYS A 376 2.18 -15.50 17.82
C LYS A 376 2.23 -16.05 16.40
N TYR A 377 2.15 -17.36 16.30
CA TYR A 377 1.89 -18.09 15.08
C TYR A 377 0.70 -19.03 15.29
N GLU A 378 -0.27 -18.97 14.38
CA GLU A 378 -1.38 -19.91 14.32
C GLU A 378 -1.22 -20.73 13.04
N GLU A 379 -1.02 -22.03 13.17
CA GLU A 379 -0.88 -22.93 12.03
C GLU A 379 -2.13 -22.83 11.12
N PRO A 380 -1.96 -22.42 9.84
CA PRO A 380 -3.07 -22.31 8.92
C PRO A 380 -3.62 -23.68 8.52
N ASN A 381 -4.84 -23.71 7.99
CA ASN A 381 -5.36 -24.94 7.41
C ASN A 381 -4.69 -25.17 6.05
N LEU A 382 -3.86 -26.22 5.98
CA LEU A 382 -3.13 -26.61 4.76
C LEU A 382 -3.74 -27.85 4.09
N ASP A 383 -4.96 -28.23 4.48
CA ASP A 383 -5.68 -29.33 3.86
C ASP A 383 -5.93 -29.03 2.37
N PRO A 384 -5.83 -30.05 1.49
CA PRO A 384 -6.21 -29.92 0.09
C PRO A 384 -7.63 -29.38 -0.05
N HIS A 385 -7.82 -28.45 -0.99
CA HIS A 385 -9.10 -27.84 -1.31
C HIS A 385 -9.38 -28.05 -2.80
N ALA A 386 -10.59 -28.53 -3.09
CA ALA A 386 -11.14 -28.51 -4.44
C ALA A 386 -12.33 -27.56 -4.45
N ASP A 387 -12.52 -26.85 -5.57
CA ASP A 387 -13.64 -25.95 -5.88
C ASP A 387 -13.36 -24.46 -5.64
N TYR A 388 -12.85 -23.80 -6.70
CA TYR A 388 -12.86 -22.34 -6.85
C TYR A 388 -13.95 -21.83 -7.79
N LYS A 389 -14.92 -22.68 -8.17
CA LYS A 389 -15.84 -22.44 -9.29
C LYS A 389 -15.04 -22.10 -10.55
N PHE A 390 -14.46 -23.14 -11.14
CA PHE A 390 -13.77 -23.00 -12.42
C PHE A 390 -14.77 -22.93 -13.57
N ASP A 391 -14.36 -22.38 -14.70
CA ASP A 391 -15.10 -22.36 -15.97
C ASP A 391 -14.04 -22.50 -17.07
N PHE A 392 -13.42 -23.68 -17.16
CA PHE A 392 -12.30 -23.94 -18.07
C PHE A 392 -12.77 -24.08 -19.53
N ASP A 393 -13.99 -24.59 -19.75
CA ASP A 393 -14.59 -24.76 -21.07
C ASP A 393 -15.28 -23.49 -21.62
N GLY A 394 -15.37 -22.44 -20.82
CA GLY A 394 -15.93 -21.16 -21.23
C GLY A 394 -17.39 -21.21 -21.61
N ASP A 395 -18.15 -22.14 -21.04
CA ASP A 395 -19.58 -22.26 -21.28
C ASP A 395 -20.42 -21.34 -20.37
N GLY A 396 -19.78 -20.69 -19.37
CA GLY A 396 -20.42 -19.79 -18.41
C GLY A 396 -21.09 -20.47 -17.22
N LYS A 397 -20.88 -21.78 -17.01
CA LYS A 397 -21.29 -22.53 -15.83
C LYS A 397 -20.07 -22.95 -15.02
N ASP A 398 -20.32 -23.36 -13.77
CA ASP A 398 -19.27 -23.86 -12.88
C ASP A 398 -18.94 -25.31 -13.23
N ASP A 399 -17.66 -25.59 -13.48
CA ASP A 399 -17.11 -26.94 -13.54
C ASP A 399 -17.08 -27.57 -12.15
N LYS A 400 -17.22 -28.90 -12.09
CA LYS A 400 -17.10 -29.62 -10.82
C LYS A 400 -15.64 -30.02 -10.60
N ALA A 401 -15.13 -29.76 -9.41
CA ALA A 401 -13.84 -30.30 -8.94
C ALA A 401 -14.06 -31.34 -7.83
N ARG A 402 -13.29 -32.44 -7.84
CA ARG A 402 -13.29 -33.46 -6.77
C ARG A 402 -11.87 -33.86 -6.44
N LEU A 403 -11.54 -33.93 -5.15
CA LEU A 403 -10.25 -34.45 -4.71
C LEU A 403 -10.15 -35.96 -4.94
N GLY A 404 -8.93 -36.44 -5.19
CA GLY A 404 -8.66 -37.83 -5.48
C GLY A 404 -7.20 -38.15 -5.74
N GLU A 405 -6.95 -39.35 -6.22
CA GLU A 405 -5.63 -39.86 -6.59
C GLU A 405 -5.72 -40.76 -7.82
N LEU A 406 -4.63 -40.85 -8.60
CA LEU A 406 -4.54 -41.79 -9.72
C LEU A 406 -4.12 -43.17 -9.20
N THR A 407 -4.89 -44.20 -9.52
CA THR A 407 -4.60 -45.59 -9.20
C THR A 407 -4.50 -46.43 -10.47
N THR A 408 -3.57 -47.39 -10.48
CA THR A 408 -3.45 -48.31 -11.61
C THR A 408 -4.41 -49.49 -11.44
N THR A 409 -5.27 -49.72 -12.43
CA THR A 409 -6.14 -50.90 -12.53
C THR A 409 -5.89 -51.66 -13.83
N THR A 410 -6.43 -52.87 -13.96
CA THR A 410 -6.37 -53.65 -15.19
C THR A 410 -7.71 -53.62 -15.91
N ASN A 411 -7.74 -53.17 -17.16
CA ASN A 411 -8.95 -53.14 -17.98
C ASN A 411 -9.38 -54.56 -18.43
N ASP A 412 -10.55 -54.66 -19.05
CA ASP A 412 -11.09 -55.94 -19.57
C ASP A 412 -10.20 -56.61 -20.64
N ALA A 413 -9.30 -55.85 -21.27
CA ALA A 413 -8.32 -56.33 -22.24
C ALA A 413 -7.02 -56.84 -21.62
N GLY A 414 -6.84 -56.71 -20.30
CA GLY A 414 -5.64 -57.13 -19.57
C GLY A 414 -4.51 -56.10 -19.57
N GLU A 415 -4.80 -54.84 -19.92
CA GLU A 415 -3.85 -53.73 -19.94
C GLU A 415 -3.95 -52.93 -18.64
N GLU A 416 -2.81 -52.43 -18.15
CA GLU A 416 -2.76 -51.52 -17.00
C GLU A 416 -3.19 -50.12 -17.46
N ILE A 417 -4.21 -49.57 -16.82
CA ILE A 417 -4.74 -48.22 -17.05
C ILE A 417 -4.71 -47.44 -15.73
N GLU A 418 -4.49 -46.13 -15.81
CA GLU A 418 -4.66 -45.24 -14.66
C GLU A 418 -6.10 -44.74 -14.60
N ILE A 419 -6.70 -44.79 -13.41
CA ILE A 419 -8.03 -44.27 -13.13
C ILE A 419 -7.95 -43.28 -11.97
N PHE A 420 -8.82 -42.27 -11.99
CA PHE A 420 -8.98 -41.34 -10.89
C PHE A 420 -9.96 -41.91 -9.86
N GLU A 421 -9.47 -42.12 -8.64
CA GLU A 421 -10.27 -42.50 -7.48
C GLU A 421 -10.51 -41.28 -6.58
N GLN A 422 -11.80 -40.92 -6.39
CA GLN A 422 -12.17 -39.81 -5.52
C GLN A 422 -11.79 -40.10 -4.06
N ASN A 423 -11.10 -39.15 -3.43
CA ASN A 423 -10.59 -39.21 -2.08
C ASN A 423 -10.52 -37.78 -1.52
N ASP A 424 -11.29 -37.48 -0.47
CA ASP A 424 -11.41 -36.13 0.11
C ASP A 424 -10.09 -35.56 0.68
N THR A 425 -9.03 -36.38 0.77
CA THR A 425 -7.68 -35.94 1.17
C THR A 425 -6.63 -36.25 0.10
N GLY A 426 -7.07 -36.53 -1.14
CA GLY A 426 -6.21 -36.85 -2.26
C GLY A 426 -5.32 -35.66 -2.68
N PRO A 427 -4.10 -35.91 -3.18
CA PRO A 427 -3.18 -34.87 -3.61
C PRO A 427 -3.54 -34.25 -4.97
N LEU A 428 -4.54 -34.80 -5.66
CA LEU A 428 -5.00 -34.35 -6.97
C LEU A 428 -6.45 -33.90 -6.90
N GLN A 429 -6.86 -33.04 -7.83
CA GLN A 429 -8.26 -32.72 -8.08
C GLN A 429 -8.62 -33.07 -9.52
N GLY A 430 -9.66 -33.88 -9.69
CA GLY A 430 -10.26 -34.18 -10.98
C GLY A 430 -11.25 -33.09 -11.36
N ILE A 431 -11.09 -32.54 -12.56
CA ILE A 431 -11.96 -31.50 -13.13
C ILE A 431 -12.95 -32.16 -14.10
N PHE A 432 -14.23 -31.81 -13.93
CA PHE A 432 -15.33 -32.30 -14.76
C PHE A 432 -16.00 -31.08 -15.38
N LEU A 433 -15.79 -30.93 -16.69
CA LEU A 433 -16.25 -29.81 -17.48
C LEU A 433 -17.78 -29.83 -17.56
N SER A 434 -18.37 -28.66 -17.39
CA SER A 434 -19.81 -28.52 -17.30
C SER A 434 -20.52 -28.72 -18.65
N SER A 435 -19.82 -28.55 -19.77
CA SER A 435 -20.29 -28.94 -21.11
C SER A 435 -20.01 -30.40 -21.47
N GLY A 436 -19.21 -31.12 -20.66
CA GLY A 436 -18.72 -32.46 -20.93
C GLY A 436 -19.72 -33.58 -20.64
N ALA A 437 -19.40 -34.79 -21.11
CA ALA A 437 -20.15 -36.01 -20.82
C ALA A 437 -19.74 -36.68 -19.48
N GLN A 438 -18.66 -36.20 -18.86
CA GLN A 438 -18.15 -36.69 -17.59
C GLN A 438 -18.98 -36.17 -16.42
N ASP A 439 -19.23 -37.03 -15.44
CA ASP A 439 -19.97 -36.70 -14.22
C ASP A 439 -19.38 -37.44 -13.01
N PRO A 440 -18.84 -36.73 -11.99
CA PRO A 440 -18.25 -37.37 -10.83
C PRO A 440 -19.25 -38.22 -10.03
N ASP A 441 -20.55 -38.01 -10.22
CA ASP A 441 -21.63 -38.69 -9.51
C ASP A 441 -22.21 -39.89 -10.30
N SER A 442 -21.67 -40.20 -11.50
CA SER A 442 -22.15 -41.28 -12.37
C SER A 442 -21.92 -42.69 -11.77
N GLU A 443 -22.83 -43.64 -12.05
CA GLU A 443 -22.62 -45.07 -11.74
C GLU A 443 -21.67 -45.76 -12.75
N ASP A 444 -21.55 -45.20 -13.95
CA ASP A 444 -20.63 -45.66 -15.00
C ASP A 444 -19.20 -45.20 -14.69
N GLN A 445 -18.24 -46.12 -14.66
CA GLN A 445 -16.86 -45.85 -14.26
C GLN A 445 -16.14 -44.93 -15.25
N ASP A 446 -16.41 -45.12 -16.55
CA ASP A 446 -15.78 -44.34 -17.61
C ASP A 446 -16.26 -42.89 -17.55
N LYS A 447 -17.55 -42.69 -17.26
CA LYS A 447 -18.15 -41.36 -17.05
C LYS A 447 -17.76 -40.70 -15.73
N ARG A 448 -17.23 -41.48 -14.77
CA ARG A 448 -16.78 -40.96 -13.47
C ARG A 448 -15.33 -40.49 -13.51
N GLN A 449 -14.64 -40.66 -14.63
CA GLN A 449 -13.29 -40.13 -14.82
C GLN A 449 -13.38 -38.62 -15.10
N PRO A 450 -12.48 -37.81 -14.55
CA PRO A 450 -12.43 -36.39 -14.86
C PRO A 450 -11.97 -36.16 -16.31
N ASP A 451 -12.31 -35.01 -16.89
CA ASP A 451 -11.82 -34.59 -18.21
C ASP A 451 -10.30 -34.39 -18.20
N PHE A 452 -9.79 -33.83 -17.10
CA PHE A 452 -8.36 -33.74 -16.79
C PHE A 452 -8.12 -33.61 -15.28
N VAL A 453 -6.86 -33.76 -14.85
CA VAL A 453 -6.47 -33.75 -13.44
C VAL A 453 -5.48 -32.61 -13.19
N ARG A 454 -5.68 -31.93 -12.05
CA ARG A 454 -4.83 -30.87 -11.51
C ARG A 454 -4.23 -31.29 -10.17
N LEU A 455 -3.21 -30.58 -9.72
CA LEU A 455 -2.78 -30.71 -8.34
C LEU A 455 -3.85 -30.12 -7.42
N ALA A 456 -4.00 -30.70 -6.25
CA ALA A 456 -4.94 -30.15 -5.28
C ALA A 456 -4.39 -28.83 -4.72
N ASP A 457 -5.21 -27.79 -4.81
CA ASP A 457 -4.87 -26.48 -4.30
C ASP A 457 -4.91 -26.48 -2.76
N LYS A 458 -4.30 -25.48 -2.13
CA LYS A 458 -4.39 -25.24 -0.68
C LYS A 458 -4.99 -23.87 -0.44
N LEU A 459 -5.84 -23.76 0.57
CA LEU A 459 -6.41 -22.46 0.92
C LEU A 459 -5.30 -21.50 1.38
N PRO A 460 -5.25 -20.26 0.83
CA PRO A 460 -4.24 -19.30 1.25
C PRO A 460 -4.47 -18.87 2.71
N ASP A 461 -3.37 -18.62 3.44
CA ASP A 461 -3.45 -18.07 4.80
C ASP A 461 -3.80 -16.58 4.77
N LEU A 462 -5.10 -16.29 4.69
CA LEU A 462 -5.66 -14.93 4.69
C LEU A 462 -5.81 -14.34 6.12
N LYS A 463 -4.88 -14.66 7.02
CA LYS A 463 -4.80 -14.10 8.38
C LYS A 463 -3.45 -13.45 8.62
N ASN A 464 -3.39 -12.56 9.62
CA ASN A 464 -2.14 -11.98 10.09
C ASN A 464 -1.35 -13.00 10.90
N GLN A 465 -0.05 -13.12 10.66
CA GLN A 465 0.87 -14.04 11.34
C GLN A 465 2.11 -13.29 11.84
N GLY A 466 2.72 -13.78 12.92
CA GLY A 466 3.91 -13.15 13.48
C GLY A 466 3.64 -11.78 14.12
N LEU A 467 2.45 -11.59 14.69
CA LEU A 467 2.16 -10.44 15.53
C LEU A 467 2.65 -10.69 16.96
N LEU A 468 2.88 -9.61 17.71
CA LEU A 468 3.40 -9.69 19.07
C LEU A 468 2.33 -10.27 20.00
N GLU A 469 2.69 -11.29 20.77
CA GLU A 469 1.80 -11.92 21.75
C GLU A 469 1.98 -11.30 23.13
N SER A 470 3.24 -11.13 23.54
CA SER A 470 3.65 -10.51 24.80
C SER A 470 4.97 -9.77 24.63
N ILE A 471 5.22 -8.80 25.51
CA ILE A 471 6.45 -8.00 25.51
C ILE A 471 7.09 -7.94 26.90
N SER A 472 8.42 -8.01 26.95
CA SER A 472 9.18 -7.84 28.19
C SER A 472 9.21 -6.39 28.64
N GLU A 473 9.31 -6.16 29.94
CA GLU A 473 9.45 -4.80 30.48
C GLU A 473 10.68 -4.09 29.89
N GLU A 474 11.79 -4.80 29.72
CA GLU A 474 13.03 -4.23 29.17
C GLU A 474 12.87 -3.86 27.69
N ASP A 475 12.27 -4.73 26.88
CA ASP A 475 12.02 -4.43 25.47
C ASP A 475 10.95 -3.35 25.29
N PHE A 476 9.99 -3.23 26.21
CA PHE A 476 9.01 -2.16 26.23
C PHE A 476 9.65 -0.79 26.53
N LYS A 477 10.64 -0.74 27.43
CA LYS A 477 11.36 0.50 27.78
C LYS A 477 12.15 1.07 26.60
N GLU A 478 12.48 0.27 25.59
CA GLU A 478 13.11 0.68 24.34
C GLU A 478 12.08 1.34 23.39
N THR A 479 11.31 2.31 23.90
CA THR A 479 10.29 3.06 23.16
C THR A 479 10.68 4.52 23.07
N ASP A 480 10.86 4.99 21.84
CA ASP A 480 11.19 6.38 21.55
C ASP A 480 9.94 7.21 21.31
N PHE A 481 10.01 8.49 21.68
CA PHE A 481 8.98 9.48 21.38
C PHE A 481 9.59 10.64 20.58
N LEU A 482 9.02 10.88 19.40
CA LEU A 482 9.48 11.89 18.45
C LEU A 482 8.38 12.94 18.26
N ILE A 483 8.71 14.22 18.37
CA ILE A 483 7.74 15.32 18.26
C ILE A 483 8.06 16.16 17.03
N PHE A 484 7.19 16.10 16.03
CA PHE A 484 7.31 16.84 14.78
C PHE A 484 6.36 18.04 14.75
N ARG A 485 6.79 19.11 14.09
CA ARG A 485 5.93 20.23 13.72
C ARG A 485 5.25 19.94 12.39
N GLU A 486 3.92 20.00 12.34
CA GLU A 486 3.16 19.71 11.10
C GLU A 486 3.38 20.78 10.01
N SER A 487 3.61 22.04 10.40
CA SER A 487 3.67 23.15 9.44
C SER A 487 4.89 23.12 8.52
N ASN A 488 5.97 22.43 8.91
CA ASN A 488 7.23 22.38 8.15
C ASN A 488 7.98 21.05 8.28
N GLY A 489 7.40 20.02 8.91
CA GLY A 489 7.97 18.67 9.00
C GLY A 489 9.18 18.55 9.95
N MET A 490 9.58 19.61 10.64
CA MET A 490 10.78 19.62 11.47
C MET A 490 10.57 18.82 12.76
N LEU A 491 11.50 17.91 13.07
CA LEU A 491 11.63 17.32 14.41
C LEU A 491 11.95 18.44 15.41
N ILE A 492 11.14 18.60 16.46
CA ILE A 492 11.33 19.62 17.49
C ILE A 492 12.27 19.09 18.58
N THR A 493 11.95 17.91 19.08
CA THR A 493 12.64 17.22 20.18
C THR A 493 12.30 15.74 20.11
N LYS A 494 13.14 14.94 20.76
CA LYS A 494 12.94 13.50 20.90
C LYS A 494 13.22 13.08 22.34
N ARG A 495 12.79 11.86 22.65
CA ARG A 495 13.10 11.14 23.88
C ARG A 495 13.43 9.71 23.48
N GLU A 496 14.69 9.32 23.64
CA GLU A 496 15.15 7.96 23.39
C GLU A 496 14.94 7.08 24.62
N GLY A 497 14.19 5.99 24.44
CA GLY A 497 13.80 5.07 25.51
C GLY A 497 13.01 5.69 26.68
N LEU A 498 12.64 4.83 27.63
CA LEU A 498 11.94 5.17 28.86
C LEU A 498 12.84 4.98 30.07
N ASP A 499 12.81 5.93 31.02
CA ASP A 499 13.45 5.73 32.31
C ASP A 499 12.68 4.69 33.15
N GLU A 500 13.37 4.06 34.11
CA GLU A 500 12.77 3.17 35.13
C GLU A 500 11.47 3.72 35.75
N ASP A 501 11.46 5.03 35.92
CA ASP A 501 10.42 5.80 36.58
C ASP A 501 9.31 6.30 35.63
N GLU A 502 9.38 5.99 34.33
CA GLU A 502 8.40 6.36 33.30
C GLU A 502 7.56 5.15 32.81
N TYR A 503 7.87 3.95 33.32
CA TYR A 503 7.18 2.70 33.02
C TYR A 503 6.22 2.27 34.15
N ARG A 504 5.06 1.69 33.79
CA ARG A 504 4.10 1.12 34.75
C ARG A 504 3.43 -0.15 34.24
N THR A 505 3.05 -1.01 35.19
CA THR A 505 2.00 -2.03 34.98
C THR A 505 0.61 -1.44 35.26
N ARG A 506 -0.40 -1.79 34.45
CA ARG A 506 -1.79 -1.31 34.61
C ARG A 506 -2.48 -1.73 35.92
N SER A 507 -1.81 -2.51 36.78
CA SER A 507 -2.17 -2.80 38.19
C SER A 507 -2.66 -1.58 39.00
N PHE A 508 -2.12 -0.43 38.63
CA PHE A 508 -2.62 0.93 38.80
C PHE A 508 -4.10 1.30 38.94
N THR A 509 -4.85 0.93 37.90
CA THR A 509 -6.15 1.50 37.52
C THR A 509 -7.28 0.51 37.77
N TYR A 510 -6.99 -0.60 38.46
CA TYR A 510 -7.91 -1.74 38.66
C TYR A 510 -8.39 -2.38 37.34
N LEU A 511 -7.67 -2.15 36.24
CA LEU A 511 -7.91 -2.72 34.93
C LEU A 511 -6.66 -3.50 34.54
N ASP A 512 -6.81 -4.82 34.43
CA ASP A 512 -5.82 -5.85 34.06
C ASP A 512 -4.39 -5.71 34.63
N GLN A 513 -4.01 -6.60 35.55
CA GLN A 513 -2.75 -6.48 36.31
C GLN A 513 -1.48 -6.77 35.50
N ASP A 514 -1.63 -7.33 34.30
CA ASP A 514 -0.55 -7.96 33.55
C ASP A 514 -0.19 -7.21 32.25
N ALA A 515 -0.66 -5.98 32.03
CA ALA A 515 -0.37 -5.18 30.82
C ALA A 515 0.53 -3.96 31.07
N GLY A 516 1.42 -3.65 30.12
CA GLY A 516 2.35 -2.52 30.18
C GLY A 516 1.78 -1.23 29.60
N GLU A 517 2.08 -0.10 30.24
CA GLU A 517 1.72 1.24 29.75
C GLU A 517 2.89 2.20 30.02
N ALA A 518 3.31 2.92 28.98
CA ALA A 518 4.31 3.98 29.06
C ALA A 518 3.61 5.27 29.49
N THR A 519 4.23 6.02 30.39
CA THR A 519 3.81 7.37 30.72
C THR A 519 5.00 8.30 30.55
N TYR A 520 4.89 9.28 29.67
CA TYR A 520 6.02 10.14 29.29
C TYR A 520 5.68 11.61 29.50
N SER A 521 6.74 12.42 29.68
CA SER A 521 6.65 13.85 29.90
C SER A 521 7.81 14.57 29.24
N ILE A 522 7.58 15.18 28.07
CA ILE A 522 8.63 15.84 27.27
C ILE A 522 8.49 17.35 27.38
N MET A 523 9.55 18.01 27.86
CA MET A 523 9.57 19.47 28.01
C MET A 523 10.05 20.15 26.73
N VAL A 524 9.16 20.89 26.07
CA VAL A 524 9.46 21.70 24.89
C VAL A 524 9.80 23.13 25.30
N ARG A 525 10.93 23.64 24.80
CA ARG A 525 11.56 24.89 25.25
C ARG A 525 11.59 25.94 24.13
N GLY A 526 11.00 27.10 24.39
CA GLY A 526 10.94 28.25 23.48
C GLY A 526 12.10 29.23 23.63
N PRO A 527 12.15 30.30 22.81
CA PRO A 527 13.26 31.24 22.71
C PRO A 527 13.57 31.99 24.01
N ASN A 528 12.57 32.24 24.86
CA ASN A 528 12.74 32.91 26.15
C ASN A 528 12.76 31.96 27.35
N SER A 529 12.77 30.65 27.10
CA SER A 529 12.97 29.66 28.16
C SER A 529 14.39 29.78 28.75
N ALA A 530 14.48 29.71 30.08
CA ALA A 530 15.69 29.39 30.86
C ALA A 530 15.41 29.58 32.37
N PRO A 531 15.70 28.58 33.21
CA PRO A 531 15.79 28.76 34.65
C PRO A 531 17.11 29.46 34.95
N PHE A 532 17.14 30.79 35.10
CA PHE A 532 18.42 31.45 35.39
C PHE A 532 18.81 31.20 36.85
N ASP A 533 19.55 30.11 37.11
CA ASP A 533 20.17 29.81 38.39
C ASP A 533 21.53 30.52 38.51
N TYR A 534 21.68 31.31 39.58
CA TYR A 534 22.83 32.18 39.86
C TYR A 534 24.16 31.41 39.93
N VAL A 535 24.12 30.11 40.24
CA VAL A 535 25.28 29.25 40.49
C VAL A 535 25.99 28.78 39.21
N TYR A 536 25.27 28.69 38.07
CA TYR A 536 25.84 28.12 36.83
C TYR A 536 26.64 29.13 35.98
N LYS A 537 26.32 30.43 36.10
CA LYS A 537 27.00 31.49 35.31
C LYS A 537 28.50 31.57 35.59
N ASP A 538 28.91 31.29 36.83
CA ASP A 538 30.33 31.30 37.22
C ASP A 538 31.12 30.11 36.67
N ARG A 539 30.47 29.01 36.27
CA ARG A 539 31.13 27.81 35.73
C ARG A 539 31.22 27.79 34.20
N SER A 540 30.44 28.60 33.51
CA SER A 540 30.26 28.53 32.04
C SER A 540 30.74 29.77 31.29
N ALA A 541 31.62 30.58 31.89
CA ALA A 541 32.24 31.73 31.24
C ALA A 541 33.11 31.27 30.04
N GLY A 542 32.50 31.12 28.86
CA GLY A 542 33.16 30.72 27.61
C GLY A 542 32.32 29.90 26.64
N THR A 543 31.18 29.32 27.05
CA THR A 543 30.29 28.52 26.19
C THR A 543 28.90 29.16 26.05
N ASN A 544 28.24 28.99 24.90
CA ASN A 544 26.86 29.43 24.68
C ASN A 544 25.89 28.54 25.50
N PHE A 545 25.70 28.88 26.78
CA PHE A 545 24.90 28.13 27.76
C PHE A 545 23.54 27.67 27.23
N TYR A 546 22.82 28.54 26.50
CA TYR A 546 21.50 28.20 25.98
C TYR A 546 21.55 27.05 24.95
N SER A 547 22.54 27.06 24.06
CA SER A 547 22.73 25.98 23.08
C SER A 547 23.07 24.66 23.77
N ALA A 548 23.96 24.66 24.77
CA ALA A 548 24.27 23.47 25.54
C ALA A 548 23.02 22.94 26.29
N TRP A 549 22.26 23.85 26.91
CA TRP A 549 21.04 23.50 27.63
C TRP A 549 19.94 22.93 26.71
N GLN A 550 19.80 23.44 25.49
CA GLN A 550 18.90 22.87 24.47
C GLN A 550 19.39 21.50 23.98
N SER A 551 20.70 21.33 23.81
CA SER A 551 21.30 20.05 23.43
C SER A 551 21.08 18.96 24.49
N GLU A 552 21.19 19.30 25.78
CA GLU A 552 20.91 18.37 26.89
C GLU A 552 19.44 17.90 26.95
N ALA A 553 18.53 18.61 26.29
CA ALA A 553 17.12 18.25 26.20
C ALA A 553 16.75 17.63 24.85
N GLU A 554 17.74 17.16 24.09
CA GLU A 554 17.55 16.53 22.77
C GLU A 554 16.69 17.37 21.81
N MET A 555 16.73 18.69 21.97
CA MET A 555 16.09 19.62 21.05
C MET A 555 16.88 19.65 19.75
N ASN A 556 16.16 19.78 18.63
CA ASN A 556 16.77 19.87 17.31
C ASN A 556 17.87 20.95 17.28
N PRO A 557 19.06 20.67 16.71
CA PRO A 557 20.15 21.64 16.58
C PRO A 557 19.74 22.99 15.99
N ALA A 558 18.78 23.01 15.06
CA ALA A 558 18.24 24.25 14.49
C ALA A 558 17.59 25.17 15.54
N LEU A 559 17.14 24.61 16.67
CA LEU A 559 16.49 25.30 17.79
C LEU A 559 17.46 25.65 18.94
N HIS A 560 18.78 25.45 18.76
CA HIS A 560 19.78 25.77 19.79
C HIS A 560 20.07 27.27 19.91
N GLN A 561 19.50 28.10 19.04
CA GLN A 561 19.63 29.55 19.09
C GLN A 561 18.33 30.18 19.55
N ARG A 562 18.39 31.20 20.43
CA ARG A 562 17.17 31.92 20.90
C ARG A 562 16.42 32.62 19.78
N LYS A 563 17.11 32.96 18.70
CA LYS A 563 16.52 33.58 17.51
C LYS A 563 16.18 32.53 16.47
N ALA A 564 15.83 31.31 16.84
CA ALA A 564 15.38 30.30 15.88
C ALA A 564 13.85 30.31 15.78
N ASP A 565 13.32 29.70 14.72
CA ASP A 565 11.89 29.49 14.55
C ASP A 565 11.34 28.39 15.49
N HIS A 566 11.22 28.71 16.78
CA HIS A 566 10.65 27.83 17.80
C HIS A 566 9.13 27.66 17.65
N ILE A 567 8.61 26.54 18.16
CA ILE A 567 7.18 26.20 18.08
C ILE A 567 6.36 27.28 18.79
N ARG A 568 5.22 27.66 18.22
CA ARG A 568 4.32 28.66 18.82
C ARG A 568 3.08 28.02 19.43
N PRO A 569 2.48 28.65 20.45
CA PRO A 569 1.18 28.24 20.95
C PRO A 569 0.16 28.09 19.82
N GLN A 570 -0.66 27.05 19.94
CA GLN A 570 -1.71 26.66 19.01
C GLN A 570 -1.24 26.16 17.63
N GLU A 571 0.06 25.95 17.42
CA GLU A 571 0.54 25.21 16.25
C GLU A 571 0.28 23.70 16.37
N LYS A 572 0.10 23.04 15.23
CA LYS A 572 -0.11 21.59 15.16
C LYS A 572 1.22 20.84 15.29
N ILE A 573 1.21 19.82 16.12
CA ILE A 573 2.33 18.88 16.31
C ILE A 573 1.85 17.46 16.11
N ARG A 574 2.76 16.58 15.72
CA ARG A 574 2.56 15.14 15.67
C ARG A 574 3.56 14.46 16.60
N VAL A 575 3.04 13.66 17.51
CA VAL A 575 3.85 12.84 18.42
C VAL A 575 3.81 11.42 17.89
N ILE A 576 4.98 10.85 17.62
CA ILE A 576 5.15 9.50 17.11
C ILE A 576 5.90 8.70 18.17
N ALA A 577 5.35 7.55 18.56
CA ALA A 577 6.02 6.59 19.42
C ALA A 577 6.46 5.39 18.58
N ILE A 578 7.69 4.89 18.79
CA ILE A 578 8.22 3.70 18.12
C ILE A 578 8.93 2.83 19.16
N ASN A 579 8.47 1.59 19.33
CA ASN A 579 9.21 0.59 20.09
C ASN A 579 10.31 -0.02 19.21
N ARG A 580 11.58 0.18 19.57
CA ARG A 580 12.75 -0.22 18.76
C ARG A 580 12.96 -1.73 18.68
N LYS A 581 12.47 -2.49 19.66
CA LYS A 581 12.60 -3.95 19.68
C LYS A 581 11.56 -4.67 18.82
N THR A 582 10.36 -4.12 18.68
CA THR A 582 9.25 -4.77 17.95
C THR A 582 8.83 -4.01 16.70
N GLY A 583 9.30 -2.77 16.53
CA GLY A 583 8.88 -1.85 15.48
C GLY A 583 7.46 -1.31 15.63
N TYR A 584 6.72 -1.70 16.67
CA TYR A 584 5.36 -1.20 16.88
C TYR A 584 5.39 0.31 17.02
N MET A 585 4.50 0.99 16.30
CA MET A 585 4.47 2.43 16.27
C MET A 585 3.06 2.97 16.41
N GLY A 586 2.93 4.19 16.88
CA GLY A 586 1.67 4.93 16.88
C GLY A 586 1.92 6.41 16.74
N SER A 587 0.94 7.14 16.21
CA SER A 587 1.02 8.59 16.05
C SER A 587 -0.24 9.27 16.60
N VAL A 588 -0.07 10.48 17.15
CA VAL A 588 -1.17 11.35 17.56
C VAL A 588 -0.88 12.77 17.10
N ARG A 589 -1.87 13.40 16.46
CA ARG A 589 -1.82 14.82 16.08
C ARG A 589 -2.55 15.66 17.10
N THR A 590 -1.90 16.72 17.60
CA THR A 590 -2.48 17.61 18.60
C THR A 590 -2.05 19.06 18.40
N THR A 591 -2.45 19.94 19.31
CA THR A 591 -2.22 21.39 19.25
C THR A 591 -1.35 21.81 20.44
N TYR A 592 -0.20 22.40 20.16
CA TYR A 592 0.78 22.79 21.17
C TYR A 592 0.25 23.92 22.07
N GLY A 593 0.47 23.84 23.39
CA GLY A 593 0.30 24.97 24.31
C GLY A 593 -1.15 25.35 24.67
N LYS A 594 -2.15 24.49 24.39
CA LYS A 594 -3.59 24.75 24.62
C LYS A 594 -4.00 24.99 26.10
N PHE A 595 -3.12 24.79 27.10
CA PHE A 595 -3.51 24.68 28.52
C PHE A 595 -2.54 25.23 29.58
N ILE A 596 -1.75 26.28 29.31
CA ILE A 596 -0.97 26.93 30.38
C ILE A 596 -1.91 27.76 31.28
N THR A 597 -2.59 27.11 32.22
CA THR A 597 -3.58 27.74 33.12
C THR A 597 -3.13 27.70 34.57
N ASP A 598 -3.33 28.80 35.30
CA ASP A 598 -3.18 28.91 36.76
C ASP A 598 -1.86 28.37 37.35
N GLY A 599 -0.75 28.55 36.62
CA GLY A 599 0.58 28.14 37.04
C GLY A 599 0.97 26.71 36.66
N TYR A 600 0.18 26.01 35.84
CA TYR A 600 0.55 24.73 35.22
C TYR A 600 1.05 24.92 33.80
N ILE A 601 2.11 24.21 33.41
CA ILE A 601 2.67 24.25 32.03
C ILE A 601 2.53 22.93 31.28
N SER A 602 1.76 21.96 31.79
CA SER A 602 1.54 20.67 31.16
C SER A 602 0.38 20.70 30.16
N MET A 603 0.51 19.94 29.09
CA MET A 603 -0.57 19.59 28.18
C MET A 603 -0.66 18.06 28.08
N THR A 604 -1.87 17.53 28.20
CA THR A 604 -2.15 16.10 28.04
C THR A 604 -2.57 15.85 26.60
N ILE A 605 -2.04 14.79 25.99
CA ILE A 605 -2.43 14.37 24.64
C ILE A 605 -3.20 13.04 24.70
N ASP A 606 -3.88 12.71 23.60
CA ASP A 606 -4.59 11.44 23.47
C ASP A 606 -3.61 10.26 23.56
N LYS A 607 -4.11 9.11 24.03
CA LYS A 607 -3.27 7.91 24.21
C LYS A 607 -2.71 7.45 22.87
N ILE A 608 -1.41 7.16 22.83
CA ILE A 608 -0.76 6.60 21.65
C ILE A 608 -0.92 5.07 21.69
N VAL A 609 -1.64 4.52 20.72
CA VAL A 609 -1.77 3.07 20.55
C VAL A 609 -0.75 2.62 19.52
N MET A 610 0.31 1.96 20.00
CA MET A 610 1.37 1.44 19.16
C MET A 610 0.91 0.10 18.56
N ARG A 611 0.85 0.03 17.24
CA ARG A 611 0.42 -1.12 16.45
C ARG A 611 1.55 -1.54 15.49
N PRO A 612 1.51 -2.75 14.91
CA PRO A 612 2.42 -3.11 13.82
C PRO A 612 2.40 -2.00 12.74
N PRO A 613 3.54 -1.54 12.23
CA PRO A 613 3.55 -0.39 11.31
C PRO A 613 2.77 -0.69 10.03
N ASN A 614 2.18 0.34 9.42
CA ASN A 614 1.61 0.21 8.07
C ASN A 614 2.74 0.26 7.03
N LEU A 615 3.56 -0.79 7.03
CA LEU A 615 4.74 -0.98 6.18
C LEU A 615 4.49 -2.16 5.24
N LYS A 616 4.36 -1.90 3.94
CA LYS A 616 4.32 -2.95 2.91
C LYS A 616 5.70 -3.18 2.33
N ILE A 617 6.02 -4.44 2.07
CA ILE A 617 7.18 -4.84 1.28
C ILE A 617 6.66 -5.56 0.03
N ILE A 618 7.09 -5.07 -1.12
CA ILE A 618 6.67 -5.53 -2.44
C ILE A 618 7.90 -6.08 -3.14
N ALA A 619 7.84 -7.29 -3.68
CA ALA A 619 8.89 -7.85 -4.52
C ALA A 619 8.32 -8.12 -5.91
N GLU A 620 8.94 -7.53 -6.94
CA GLU A 620 8.50 -7.63 -8.33
C GLU A 620 9.66 -8.20 -9.16
N ARG A 621 9.39 -9.20 -9.98
CA ARG A 621 10.37 -9.78 -10.90
C ARG A 621 10.06 -9.38 -12.33
N LYS A 622 11.12 -9.12 -13.09
CA LYS A 622 11.06 -8.88 -14.53
C LYS A 622 11.86 -9.95 -15.27
N TYR A 623 11.23 -10.67 -16.18
CA TYR A 623 11.89 -11.65 -17.04
C TYR A 623 11.53 -11.44 -18.51
N THR A 624 12.28 -12.10 -19.39
CA THR A 624 12.06 -12.06 -20.84
C THR A 624 11.72 -13.46 -21.32
N VAL A 625 10.68 -13.58 -22.13
CA VAL A 625 10.30 -14.85 -22.74
C VAL A 625 11.34 -15.25 -23.78
N GLU A 626 12.02 -16.38 -23.55
CA GLU A 626 13.15 -16.82 -24.37
C GLU A 626 12.72 -17.50 -25.68
N LYS A 627 11.63 -18.27 -25.63
CA LYS A 627 11.18 -19.19 -26.69
C LYS A 627 9.67 -19.29 -26.77
N GLY A 628 9.15 -19.77 -27.91
CA GLY A 628 7.71 -19.89 -28.18
C GLY A 628 7.16 -18.70 -28.96
N LEU A 629 5.83 -18.68 -29.15
CA LEU A 629 5.14 -17.70 -30.00
C LEU A 629 5.30 -16.25 -29.55
N THR A 630 5.45 -16.03 -28.25
CA THR A 630 5.55 -14.72 -27.59
C THR A 630 6.99 -14.22 -27.44
N ALA A 631 7.98 -15.03 -27.81
CA ALA A 631 9.39 -14.65 -27.75
C ALA A 631 9.77 -13.60 -28.81
N ASN A 632 10.78 -12.77 -28.49
CA ASN A 632 11.39 -11.78 -29.40
C ASN A 632 10.43 -10.73 -29.99
N GLN A 633 9.30 -10.47 -29.33
CA GLN A 633 8.31 -9.47 -29.78
C GLN A 633 8.57 -8.05 -29.24
N GLY A 634 9.80 -7.73 -28.83
CA GLY A 634 10.11 -6.42 -28.24
C GLY A 634 9.58 -6.28 -26.82
N GLU A 635 8.92 -5.17 -26.50
CA GLU A 635 8.33 -4.93 -25.17
C GLU A 635 7.31 -6.03 -24.79
N ASP A 636 6.62 -6.60 -25.78
CA ASP A 636 5.64 -7.69 -25.60
C ASP A 636 6.27 -9.03 -25.19
N SER A 637 7.62 -9.13 -25.17
CA SER A 637 8.34 -10.30 -24.62
C SER A 637 8.86 -10.09 -23.20
N GLU A 638 8.72 -8.89 -22.64
CA GLU A 638 8.98 -8.65 -21.22
C GLU A 638 7.73 -8.99 -20.39
N ARG A 639 7.98 -9.57 -19.21
CA ARG A 639 6.95 -9.93 -18.25
C ARG A 639 7.32 -9.35 -16.89
N GLU A 640 6.31 -8.87 -16.17
CA GLU A 640 6.45 -8.35 -14.82
C GLU A 640 5.41 -9.03 -13.93
N TYR A 641 5.88 -9.65 -12.85
CA TYR A 641 5.02 -10.34 -11.89
C TYR A 641 5.38 -9.93 -10.47
N LEU A 642 4.34 -9.77 -9.65
CA LEU A 642 4.48 -9.68 -8.21
C LEU A 642 4.87 -11.06 -7.67
N ILE A 643 5.84 -11.10 -6.77
CA ILE A 643 6.19 -12.31 -6.03
C ILE A 643 5.36 -12.34 -4.76
N GLY A 644 4.48 -13.33 -4.64
CA GLY A 644 3.69 -13.56 -3.44
C GLY A 644 4.55 -13.96 -2.24
N TYR A 645 3.95 -13.94 -1.04
CA TYR A 645 4.56 -14.46 0.18
C TYR A 645 4.82 -15.96 0.03
N GLU A 646 6.06 -16.39 0.30
CA GLU A 646 6.53 -17.74 -0.02
C GLU A 646 6.51 -18.04 -1.53
N GLY A 647 6.46 -17.02 -2.39
CA GLY A 647 6.48 -17.18 -3.86
C GLY A 647 7.88 -17.46 -4.41
N ALA A 648 8.03 -17.49 -5.73
CA ALA A 648 9.27 -17.88 -6.38
C ALA A 648 9.71 -16.92 -7.49
N ALA A 649 10.98 -17.04 -7.88
CA ALA A 649 11.63 -16.35 -8.99
C ALA A 649 12.65 -17.30 -9.65
N LEU A 650 13.15 -16.95 -10.83
CA LEU A 650 14.19 -17.72 -11.51
C LEU A 650 15.53 -16.99 -11.49
N ALA A 651 16.62 -17.76 -11.41
CA ALA A 651 17.97 -17.21 -11.47
C ALA A 651 18.29 -16.55 -12.83
N SER A 652 17.50 -16.83 -13.87
CA SER A 652 17.55 -16.17 -15.17
C SER A 652 16.77 -14.84 -15.23
N ASP A 653 16.08 -14.45 -14.16
CA ASP A 653 15.35 -13.18 -14.11
C ASP A 653 16.30 -11.99 -14.27
N ARG A 654 15.83 -10.95 -14.96
CA ARG A 654 16.65 -9.77 -15.26
C ARG A 654 16.91 -8.92 -14.02
N VAL A 655 15.85 -8.67 -13.25
CA VAL A 655 15.87 -7.84 -12.03
C VAL A 655 14.78 -8.32 -11.09
N ILE A 656 15.09 -8.35 -9.78
CA ILE A 656 14.09 -8.34 -8.72
C ILE A 656 14.12 -6.98 -8.03
N THR A 657 12.97 -6.35 -7.97
CA THR A 657 12.79 -5.01 -7.39
C THR A 657 12.13 -5.15 -6.04
N ILE A 658 12.75 -4.61 -4.99
CA ILE A 658 12.13 -4.55 -3.65
C ILE A 658 11.66 -3.13 -3.41
N THR A 659 10.35 -2.94 -3.23
CA THR A 659 9.75 -1.66 -2.90
C THR A 659 9.21 -1.68 -1.47
N THR A 660 9.50 -0.62 -0.71
CA THR A 660 8.95 -0.38 0.62
C THR A 660 7.93 0.74 0.57
N GLU A 661 6.77 0.56 1.21
CA GLU A 661 5.77 1.61 1.39
C GLU A 661 5.47 1.77 2.89
N TRP A 662 5.88 2.90 3.48
CA TRP A 662 5.65 3.18 4.89
C TRP A 662 4.81 4.43 5.11
N PHE A 663 3.56 4.21 5.51
CA PHE A 663 2.61 5.26 5.84
C PHE A 663 2.18 5.15 7.30
N ASP A 664 1.49 6.18 7.77
CA ASP A 664 0.82 6.14 9.06
C ASP A 664 -0.39 5.18 8.99
N HIS A 665 -0.93 4.76 10.14
CA HIS A 665 -2.09 3.86 10.19
C HIS A 665 -3.38 4.48 9.64
N ASP A 666 -3.44 5.81 9.61
CA ASP A 666 -4.52 6.59 9.00
C ASP A 666 -4.29 6.88 7.51
N GLY A 667 -3.32 6.20 6.88
CA GLY A 667 -2.98 6.29 5.46
C GLY A 667 -2.23 7.55 5.04
N SER A 668 -1.99 8.50 5.95
CA SER A 668 -1.25 9.71 5.61
C SER A 668 0.27 9.52 5.61
N PRO A 669 1.02 10.36 4.86
CA PRO A 669 2.48 10.31 4.92
C PRO A 669 2.99 10.61 6.32
N LEU A 670 4.02 9.86 6.71
CA LEU A 670 4.80 10.18 7.90
C LEU A 670 5.75 11.35 7.60
N PRO A 671 6.15 12.15 8.62
CA PRO A 671 7.08 13.27 8.42
C PRO A 671 8.40 12.80 7.79
N GLU A 672 8.91 13.48 6.77
CA GLU A 672 10.15 13.09 6.06
C GLU A 672 11.36 12.99 7.02
N GLY A 673 11.43 13.89 8.02
CA GLY A 673 12.46 13.88 9.05
C GLY A 673 12.49 12.60 9.91
N LEU A 674 11.45 11.78 9.86
CA LEU A 674 11.45 10.44 10.48
C LEU A 674 12.40 9.47 9.76
N GLY A 675 12.80 9.74 8.51
CA GLY A 675 13.70 8.86 7.75
C GLY A 675 15.08 8.62 8.38
N GLU A 676 15.61 9.57 9.17
CA GLU A 676 16.84 9.37 9.95
C GLU A 676 16.64 8.43 11.17
N TYR A 677 15.39 8.28 11.60
CA TYR A 677 14.94 7.51 12.76
C TYR A 677 14.02 6.35 12.36
N GLY A 678 14.06 5.97 11.07
CA GLY A 678 13.19 4.96 10.48
C GLY A 678 13.62 3.54 10.85
N TYR A 679 13.21 2.59 10.02
CA TYR A 679 13.58 1.18 10.22
C TYR A 679 14.77 0.79 9.35
N THR A 680 15.32 -0.39 9.63
CA THR A 680 16.34 -1.01 8.78
C THR A 680 15.81 -2.29 8.18
N GLY A 681 15.85 -2.40 6.86
CA GLY A 681 15.63 -3.64 6.13
C GLY A 681 16.95 -4.36 5.86
N ARG A 682 16.90 -5.70 5.76
CA ARG A 682 18.01 -6.52 5.24
C ARG A 682 17.48 -7.55 4.25
N LEU A 683 18.30 -7.88 3.27
CA LEU A 683 18.12 -9.07 2.45
C LEU A 683 19.00 -10.19 3.01
N ALA A 684 18.40 -11.17 3.66
CA ALA A 684 19.08 -12.33 4.22
C ALA A 684 18.89 -13.56 3.33
N LYS A 685 19.83 -14.50 3.39
CA LYS A 685 19.75 -15.79 2.70
C LYS A 685 20.15 -16.93 3.62
N ILE A 686 19.75 -18.14 3.25
CA ILE A 686 20.13 -19.35 3.99
C ILE A 686 21.64 -19.61 3.85
N VAL A 687 22.33 -19.83 4.98
CA VAL A 687 23.78 -20.16 5.00
C VAL A 687 24.11 -21.44 5.76
N GLY A 688 23.13 -21.98 6.49
CA GLY A 688 23.22 -23.24 7.22
C GLY A 688 21.83 -23.76 7.57
N GLU A 689 21.76 -24.99 8.09
CA GLU A 689 20.49 -25.54 8.57
C GLU A 689 19.86 -24.60 9.61
N ASN A 690 18.61 -24.18 9.35
CA ASN A 690 17.86 -23.27 10.21
C ASN A 690 18.58 -21.93 10.52
N THR A 691 19.51 -21.51 9.66
CA THR A 691 20.35 -20.33 9.90
C THR A 691 20.42 -19.46 8.66
N VAL A 692 20.05 -18.18 8.81
CA VAL A 692 20.15 -17.16 7.77
C VAL A 692 21.23 -16.15 8.12
N ASP A 693 21.90 -15.64 7.11
CA ASP A 693 22.87 -14.55 7.24
C ASP A 693 22.70 -13.56 6.10
N GLN A 694 23.32 -12.40 6.25
CA GLN A 694 23.28 -11.31 5.30
C GLN A 694 23.86 -11.74 3.95
N ASP A 695 23.18 -11.40 2.85
CA ASP A 695 23.76 -11.62 1.52
C ASP A 695 24.97 -10.70 1.30
N SER A 696 26.03 -11.21 0.68
CA SER A 696 27.33 -10.52 0.54
C SER A 696 27.37 -9.44 -0.56
N GLY A 697 26.22 -9.15 -1.17
CA GLY A 697 26.01 -8.14 -2.22
C GLY A 697 25.75 -6.71 -1.69
N ALA A 698 25.28 -5.82 -2.58
CA ALA A 698 25.07 -4.39 -2.29
C ALA A 698 23.84 -4.07 -1.40
N LEU A 699 22.93 -5.02 -1.17
CA LEU A 699 21.68 -4.84 -0.40
C LEU A 699 21.72 -5.55 0.96
N ALA A 700 22.90 -5.49 1.57
CA ALA A 700 23.18 -6.11 2.85
C ALA A 700 22.23 -5.56 3.96
N ASN A 701 22.17 -4.24 4.13
CA ASN A 701 21.20 -3.52 4.98
C ASN A 701 20.81 -2.22 4.27
N PHE A 702 19.55 -1.80 4.34
CA PHE A 702 19.06 -0.55 3.75
C PHE A 702 18.10 0.18 4.70
N SER A 703 18.05 1.51 4.58
CA SER A 703 17.16 2.34 5.39
C SER A 703 15.74 2.34 4.83
N ILE A 704 14.75 2.01 5.64
CA ILE A 704 13.33 2.14 5.31
C ILE A 704 12.85 3.50 5.79
N LYS A 705 12.44 4.34 4.84
CA LYS A 705 12.03 5.73 5.05
C LYS A 705 10.52 5.89 4.86
N PRO A 706 9.91 6.92 5.46
CA PRO A 706 8.53 7.32 5.17
C PRO A 706 8.23 7.44 3.68
N GLY A 707 7.06 6.98 3.25
CA GLY A 707 6.62 7.00 1.85
C GLY A 707 7.00 5.74 1.07
N ARG A 708 7.00 5.84 -0.25
CA ARG A 708 7.35 4.76 -1.18
C ARG A 708 8.80 4.90 -1.64
N HIS A 709 9.61 3.85 -1.45
CA HIS A 709 11.02 3.81 -1.84
C HIS A 709 11.36 2.46 -2.46
N THR A 710 12.05 2.48 -3.59
CA THR A 710 12.42 1.29 -4.35
C THR A 710 13.92 1.05 -4.29
N GLU A 711 14.30 -0.19 -3.99
CA GLU A 711 15.66 -0.70 -4.01
C GLU A 711 15.75 -1.84 -5.05
N ASN A 712 16.59 -1.66 -6.07
CA ASN A 712 16.74 -2.65 -7.13
C ASN A 712 17.78 -3.69 -6.72
N VAL A 713 17.37 -4.95 -6.57
CA VAL A 713 18.27 -6.09 -6.36
C VAL A 713 18.63 -6.67 -7.71
N GLN A 714 19.84 -6.38 -8.19
CA GLN A 714 20.39 -7.18 -9.28
C GLN A 714 20.83 -8.53 -8.73
N ILE A 715 20.08 -9.55 -9.09
CA ILE A 715 20.45 -10.95 -8.85
C ILE A 715 21.55 -11.31 -9.84
N GLY A 716 22.60 -11.98 -9.37
CA GLY A 716 23.79 -12.25 -10.18
C GLY A 716 23.52 -13.10 -11.41
N ASP A 717 24.38 -12.98 -12.43
CA ASP A 717 24.23 -13.61 -13.75
C ASP A 717 24.44 -15.14 -13.78
N ASP A 718 24.33 -15.84 -12.65
CA ASP A 718 24.50 -17.30 -12.59
C ASP A 718 23.14 -18.00 -12.67
N PRO A 719 22.75 -18.54 -13.84
CA PRO A 719 21.43 -19.16 -14.04
C PRO A 719 21.29 -20.49 -13.28
N THR A 720 22.38 -21.03 -12.72
CA THR A 720 22.36 -22.25 -11.91
C THR A 720 22.18 -21.98 -10.42
N ARG A 721 22.10 -20.70 -10.04
CA ARG A 721 22.02 -20.29 -8.64
C ARG A 721 20.68 -20.68 -8.04
N ASN A 722 20.72 -21.40 -6.92
CA ASN A 722 19.53 -21.70 -6.13
C ASN A 722 19.68 -21.15 -4.71
N GLU A 723 18.90 -20.14 -4.37
CA GLU A 723 18.98 -19.41 -3.11
C GLU A 723 17.58 -19.13 -2.56
N HIS A 724 17.44 -19.10 -1.24
CA HIS A 724 16.21 -18.69 -0.57
C HIS A 724 16.44 -17.38 0.18
N TYR A 725 15.59 -16.40 -0.07
CA TYR A 725 15.73 -15.02 0.37
C TYR A 725 14.66 -14.63 1.39
N TYR A 726 15.05 -13.77 2.32
CA TYR A 726 14.19 -13.21 3.36
C TYR A 726 14.42 -11.70 3.44
N VAL A 727 13.37 -10.91 3.24
CA VAL A 727 13.38 -9.46 3.48
C VAL A 727 12.89 -9.22 4.90
N GLN A 728 13.83 -8.98 5.80
CA GLN A 728 13.58 -8.82 7.23
C GLN A 728 13.75 -7.37 7.67
N VAL A 729 12.97 -6.95 8.66
CA VAL A 729 12.98 -5.56 9.13
C VAL A 729 13.23 -5.49 10.64
N ASN A 730 14.07 -4.54 11.05
CA ASN A 730 14.39 -4.23 12.44
C ASN A 730 13.95 -2.79 12.80
N GLY A 731 13.47 -2.60 14.02
CA GLY A 731 12.95 -1.33 14.53
C GLY A 731 14.02 -0.26 14.80
N GLU A 732 15.29 -0.68 14.89
CA GLU A 732 16.45 0.18 15.08
C GLU A 732 16.91 0.81 13.73
N PRO A 733 17.21 2.11 13.71
CA PRO A 733 17.69 2.80 12.52
C PRO A 733 19.09 2.32 12.13
N LEU A 734 19.44 2.46 10.84
CA LEU A 734 20.71 1.94 10.31
C LEU A 734 21.94 2.51 11.04
N SER A 735 21.85 3.75 11.55
CA SER A 735 22.90 4.40 12.33
C SER A 735 23.21 3.72 13.67
N GLU A 736 22.27 2.94 14.21
CA GLU A 736 22.39 2.27 15.50
C GLU A 736 22.90 0.82 15.39
N SER A 737 23.23 0.37 14.18
CA SER A 737 23.77 -0.98 13.92
C SER A 737 22.81 -2.10 14.36
N PRO A 738 21.63 -2.22 13.72
CA PRO A 738 20.58 -3.16 14.12
C PRO A 738 21.07 -4.60 14.19
N ASP A 739 20.68 -5.30 15.25
CA ASP A 739 21.02 -6.72 15.45
C ASP A 739 19.94 -7.65 14.90
N PHE A 740 20.32 -8.45 13.91
CA PHE A 740 19.49 -9.52 13.35
C PHE A 740 20.09 -10.92 13.58
N SER A 741 21.16 -11.03 14.36
CA SER A 741 21.92 -12.27 14.56
C SER A 741 21.29 -13.20 15.60
N VAL A 742 20.50 -12.64 16.53
CA VAL A 742 19.81 -13.40 17.57
C VAL A 742 18.50 -13.94 17.01
N THR A 743 18.33 -15.25 16.97
CA THR A 743 17.09 -15.93 16.57
C THR A 743 16.25 -16.34 17.79
N GLY A 744 14.99 -16.71 17.56
CA GLY A 744 14.07 -17.22 18.60
C GLY A 744 12.91 -16.27 18.89
N ALA A 745 12.12 -15.93 17.87
CA ALA A 745 10.93 -15.09 18.04
C ALA A 745 9.78 -15.81 18.79
N ALA A 746 9.80 -17.13 18.80
CA ALA A 746 8.91 -17.98 19.58
C ALA A 746 9.68 -19.19 20.13
N GLU A 747 9.12 -19.87 21.15
CA GLU A 747 9.74 -21.07 21.75
C GLU A 747 9.64 -22.31 20.86
N SER A 748 8.67 -22.35 19.95
CA SER A 748 8.38 -23.47 19.06
C SER A 748 7.74 -23.00 17.75
N GLY A 749 7.64 -23.91 16.79
CA GLY A 749 7.09 -23.63 15.45
C GLY A 749 8.07 -22.86 14.55
N PRO A 750 7.61 -22.38 13.39
CA PRO A 750 8.49 -21.79 12.36
C PRO A 750 9.16 -20.48 12.82
N LEU A 751 8.56 -19.76 13.76
CA LEU A 751 9.08 -18.49 14.29
C LEU A 751 10.34 -18.66 15.15
N GLN A 752 10.65 -19.86 15.64
CA GLN A 752 11.87 -20.10 16.44
C GLN A 752 13.17 -19.83 15.65
N TYR A 753 13.10 -19.92 14.32
CA TYR A 753 14.24 -19.69 13.43
C TYR A 753 14.32 -18.26 12.87
N ARG A 754 13.34 -17.41 13.19
CA ARG A 754 13.31 -16.01 12.77
C ARG A 754 14.09 -15.14 13.77
N PRO A 755 14.52 -13.93 13.38
CA PRO A 755 15.14 -12.98 14.31
C PRO A 755 14.28 -12.85 15.57
N LYS A 756 14.89 -12.87 16.75
CA LYS A 756 14.19 -12.79 18.03
C LYS A 756 13.29 -11.56 18.10
N ASN A 757 13.76 -10.47 17.51
CA ASN A 757 13.10 -9.18 17.41
C ASN A 757 13.01 -8.80 15.94
N TYR A 758 11.80 -8.56 15.43
CA TYR A 758 11.55 -8.08 14.08
C TYR A 758 10.37 -7.13 14.06
N VAL A 759 10.26 -6.38 12.97
CA VAL A 759 9.10 -5.53 12.69
C VAL A 759 8.14 -6.31 11.80
N PRO A 760 6.88 -6.57 12.23
CA PRO A 760 5.92 -7.19 11.34
C PRO A 760 5.62 -6.27 10.14
N ILE A 761 5.66 -6.84 8.95
CA ILE A 761 5.43 -6.15 7.67
C ILE A 761 4.18 -6.69 6.98
N LYS A 762 3.56 -5.91 6.12
CA LYS A 762 2.50 -6.37 5.21
C LYS A 762 3.14 -7.01 3.97
N ALA A 763 2.91 -8.30 3.77
CA ALA A 763 3.34 -9.06 2.60
C ALA A 763 2.12 -9.44 1.71
N PRO A 764 2.29 -9.53 0.39
CA PRO A 764 1.21 -9.91 -0.52
C PRO A 764 0.96 -11.42 -0.45
N VAL A 765 -0.29 -11.83 -0.30
CA VAL A 765 -0.76 -13.22 -0.36
C VAL A 765 -1.77 -13.30 -1.49
N MET A 766 -1.56 -14.21 -2.44
CA MET A 766 -2.47 -14.39 -3.56
C MET A 766 -3.83 -14.92 -3.06
N ASP A 767 -4.91 -14.28 -3.51
CA ASP A 767 -6.27 -14.79 -3.33
C ASP A 767 -6.72 -15.41 -4.65
N GLU A 768 -6.38 -16.69 -4.83
CA GLU A 768 -6.65 -17.43 -6.05
C GLU A 768 -8.15 -17.52 -6.35
N ALA A 769 -8.98 -17.80 -5.33
CA ALA A 769 -10.43 -17.89 -5.47
C ALA A 769 -11.03 -16.60 -6.04
N MET A 770 -10.66 -15.45 -5.46
CA MET A 770 -11.14 -14.16 -5.96
C MET A 770 -10.58 -13.82 -7.34
N THR A 771 -9.34 -14.23 -7.63
CA THR A 771 -8.71 -14.03 -8.95
C THR A 771 -9.47 -14.79 -10.04
N TRP A 772 -9.82 -16.06 -9.80
CA TRP A 772 -10.64 -16.85 -10.72
C TRP A 772 -12.04 -16.28 -10.91
N GLU A 773 -12.71 -15.86 -9.82
CA GLU A 773 -14.02 -15.20 -9.91
C GLU A 773 -13.96 -13.93 -10.77
N GLN A 774 -12.88 -13.15 -10.65
CA GLN A 774 -12.64 -11.96 -11.45
C GLN A 774 -12.36 -12.28 -12.93
N TYR A 775 -11.57 -13.31 -13.21
CA TYR A 775 -11.25 -13.73 -14.58
C TYR A 775 -12.47 -14.26 -15.31
N ARG A 776 -13.31 -15.04 -14.62
CA ARG A 776 -14.59 -15.47 -15.15
C ARG A 776 -15.50 -14.29 -15.45
N ALA A 777 -15.69 -13.36 -14.51
CA ALA A 777 -16.53 -12.19 -14.72
C ALA A 777 -16.04 -11.32 -15.90
N TYR A 778 -14.72 -11.23 -16.09
CA TYR A 778 -14.11 -10.59 -17.25
C TYR A 778 -14.46 -11.31 -18.56
N ARG A 779 -14.33 -12.63 -18.61
CA ARG A 779 -14.64 -13.46 -19.77
C ARG A 779 -16.11 -13.41 -20.15
N ASP A 780 -16.99 -13.56 -19.17
CA ASP A 780 -18.45 -13.43 -19.35
C ASP A 780 -18.80 -12.09 -19.99
N TYR A 781 -18.23 -11.01 -19.47
CA TYR A 781 -18.45 -9.68 -20.01
C TYR A 781 -17.96 -9.52 -21.45
N ARG A 782 -16.76 -10.04 -21.77
CA ARG A 782 -16.19 -10.02 -23.12
C ARG A 782 -17.03 -10.81 -24.11
N ARG A 783 -17.54 -11.97 -23.70
CA ARG A 783 -18.44 -12.81 -24.53
C ARG A 783 -19.76 -12.14 -24.82
N GLU A 784 -20.34 -11.46 -23.83
CA GLU A 784 -21.57 -10.67 -24.00
C GLU A 784 -21.35 -9.37 -24.80
N ASN A 785 -20.11 -8.85 -24.81
CA ASN A 785 -19.73 -7.59 -25.44
C ASN A 785 -18.42 -7.71 -26.25
N PRO A 786 -18.40 -8.42 -27.41
CA PRO A 786 -17.17 -8.71 -28.15
C PRO A 786 -16.38 -7.47 -28.60
N ASP A 787 -17.10 -6.40 -28.94
CA ASP A 787 -16.53 -5.12 -29.38
C ASP A 787 -16.01 -4.24 -28.21
N ALA A 788 -16.18 -4.67 -26.96
CA ALA A 788 -15.78 -3.87 -25.80
C ALA A 788 -14.26 -3.90 -25.58
N ASP A 789 -13.66 -2.72 -25.53
CA ASP A 789 -12.25 -2.51 -25.20
C ASP A 789 -12.01 -2.65 -23.69
N VAL A 790 -11.94 -3.90 -23.23
CA VAL A 790 -11.68 -4.27 -21.84
C VAL A 790 -10.46 -5.17 -21.80
N LYS A 791 -9.37 -4.72 -21.16
CA LYS A 791 -8.21 -5.53 -20.83
C LYS A 791 -8.51 -6.53 -19.71
N LYS A 792 -7.82 -7.67 -19.74
CA LYS A 792 -7.80 -8.66 -18.67
C LYS A 792 -7.37 -7.99 -17.35
N PRO A 793 -8.10 -8.24 -16.24
CA PRO A 793 -7.71 -7.71 -14.95
C PRO A 793 -6.42 -8.34 -14.40
N GLU A 794 -5.72 -7.60 -13.54
CA GLU A 794 -4.60 -8.13 -12.76
C GLU A 794 -5.07 -9.12 -11.68
N PRO A 795 -4.20 -10.06 -11.25
CA PRO A 795 -4.46 -10.95 -10.13
C PRO A 795 -4.74 -10.21 -8.82
N ILE A 796 -5.51 -10.83 -7.92
CA ILE A 796 -5.82 -10.27 -6.61
C ILE A 796 -4.81 -10.76 -5.57
N TYR A 797 -4.06 -9.80 -5.01
CA TYR A 797 -3.23 -10.00 -3.82
C TYR A 797 -3.80 -9.23 -2.63
N LYS A 798 -3.86 -9.89 -1.48
CA LYS A 798 -4.23 -9.30 -0.19
C LYS A 798 -3.00 -9.12 0.70
N TRP A 799 -3.03 -8.11 1.55
CA TRP A 799 -1.86 -7.69 2.34
C TRP A 799 -2.04 -8.08 3.81
N PHE A 800 -1.24 -9.03 4.28
CA PHE A 800 -1.30 -9.50 5.66
C PHE A 800 0.03 -9.33 6.37
N TYR A 801 -0.03 -9.14 7.69
CA TYR A 801 1.17 -9.05 8.52
C TYR A 801 1.92 -10.39 8.53
N ARG A 802 3.24 -10.30 8.32
CA ARG A 802 4.22 -11.39 8.31
C ARG A 802 5.51 -10.93 8.99
N PRO A 803 6.34 -11.86 9.51
CA PRO A 803 7.66 -11.51 10.06
C PRO A 803 8.63 -10.96 9.01
N GLU A 804 8.43 -11.33 7.75
CA GLU A 804 9.31 -11.05 6.62
C GLU A 804 8.58 -11.33 5.30
N LEU A 805 9.16 -10.90 4.18
CA LEU A 805 8.79 -11.38 2.85
C LEU A 805 9.83 -12.43 2.43
N GLN A 806 9.40 -13.65 2.19
CA GLN A 806 10.29 -14.75 1.82
C GLN A 806 9.96 -15.27 0.42
N PHE A 807 10.99 -15.60 -0.36
CA PHE A 807 10.86 -16.16 -1.71
C PHE A 807 12.09 -16.98 -2.10
N SER A 808 11.91 -17.92 -3.04
CA SER A 808 13.01 -18.73 -3.59
C SER A 808 13.43 -18.26 -4.97
N LEU A 809 14.73 -18.32 -5.23
CA LEU A 809 15.31 -18.18 -6.55
C LEU A 809 15.74 -19.56 -7.05
N TYR A 810 15.10 -20.08 -8.10
CA TYR A 810 15.41 -21.38 -8.66
C TYR A 810 16.31 -21.29 -9.89
N GLY A 811 17.35 -22.12 -9.93
CA GLY A 811 18.16 -22.33 -11.13
C GLY A 811 17.48 -23.34 -12.05
N LEU A 812 16.73 -22.85 -13.04
CA LEU A 812 16.03 -23.65 -14.04
C LEU A 812 16.81 -23.61 -15.36
N GLU A 813 17.19 -24.78 -15.87
CA GLU A 813 17.74 -24.94 -17.22
C GLU A 813 16.78 -25.78 -18.06
N MET A 814 16.13 -25.15 -19.04
CA MET A 814 15.33 -25.85 -20.04
C MET A 814 16.24 -26.48 -21.10
N GLN A 815 16.15 -27.80 -21.28
CA GLN A 815 17.05 -28.54 -22.17
C GLN A 815 16.40 -28.82 -23.51
N ASN A 816 15.27 -29.52 -23.51
CA ASN A 816 14.57 -29.94 -24.72
C ASN A 816 13.07 -29.98 -24.46
N ILE A 817 12.28 -29.71 -25.50
CA ILE A 817 10.86 -30.01 -25.49
C ILE A 817 10.58 -30.84 -26.73
N PHE A 818 10.24 -32.11 -26.54
CA PHE A 818 9.95 -33.02 -27.63
C PHE A 818 8.44 -33.10 -27.86
N LEU A 819 8.02 -32.73 -29.07
CA LEU A 819 6.69 -33.00 -29.57
C LEU A 819 6.75 -34.26 -30.44
N SER A 820 5.92 -35.25 -30.12
CA SER A 820 5.82 -36.50 -30.88
C SER A 820 4.38 -36.76 -31.29
N HIS A 821 4.17 -37.29 -32.49
CA HIS A 821 2.83 -37.65 -33.00
C HIS A 821 2.70 -39.16 -33.15
N ASN A 822 1.61 -39.73 -32.66
CA ASN A 822 1.38 -41.18 -32.62
C ASN A 822 1.42 -41.86 -34.02
N GLU A 823 0.94 -41.19 -35.08
CA GLU A 823 0.88 -41.80 -36.43
C GLU A 823 2.24 -41.89 -37.15
N SER A 824 3.17 -40.98 -36.88
CA SER A 824 4.39 -40.83 -37.69
C SER A 824 5.66 -41.38 -37.03
N GLY A 825 5.64 -41.55 -35.70
CA GLY A 825 6.84 -41.85 -34.92
C GLY A 825 7.93 -40.77 -35.02
N GLN A 826 7.61 -39.59 -35.56
CA GLN A 826 8.51 -38.46 -35.63
C GLN A 826 8.42 -37.67 -34.33
N SER A 827 9.58 -37.45 -33.71
CA SER A 827 9.77 -36.57 -32.58
C SER A 827 10.58 -35.36 -33.04
N ILE A 828 10.09 -34.16 -32.72
CA ILE A 828 10.70 -32.88 -33.09
C ILE A 828 11.04 -32.14 -31.79
N ASP A 829 12.23 -31.56 -31.71
CA ASP A 829 12.61 -30.71 -30.60
C ASP A 829 12.18 -29.26 -30.87
N ILE A 830 11.06 -28.90 -30.28
CA ILE A 830 10.37 -27.62 -30.54
C ILE A 830 10.99 -26.47 -29.75
N TYR A 831 11.88 -26.77 -28.80
CA TYR A 831 12.63 -25.77 -28.05
C TYR A 831 13.86 -25.28 -28.83
N VAL A 832 14.55 -26.21 -29.51
CA VAL A 832 15.79 -25.93 -30.25
C VAL A 832 15.54 -25.48 -31.68
N ASP A 833 14.59 -26.09 -32.39
CA ASP A 833 14.42 -25.89 -33.83
C ASP A 833 13.73 -24.56 -34.21
N ASP A 834 13.31 -23.75 -33.22
CA ASP A 834 12.59 -22.45 -33.38
C ASP A 834 11.36 -22.54 -34.30
N GLN A 835 10.90 -23.76 -34.55
CA GLN A 835 9.62 -24.05 -35.19
C GLN A 835 8.55 -23.89 -34.11
N SER A 836 7.50 -23.12 -34.39
CA SER A 836 6.29 -23.16 -33.57
C SER A 836 5.43 -24.32 -34.08
N PRO A 837 5.50 -25.50 -33.44
CA PRO A 837 4.76 -26.65 -33.92
C PRO A 837 3.26 -26.46 -33.65
N ILE A 838 2.46 -27.24 -34.36
CA ILE A 838 1.04 -27.36 -34.06
C ILE A 838 0.88 -28.56 -33.14
N VAL A 839 0.28 -28.34 -31.98
CA VAL A 839 -0.09 -29.42 -31.07
C VAL A 839 -1.43 -29.98 -31.52
N THR A 840 -1.52 -31.31 -31.62
CA THR A 840 -2.75 -32.05 -31.91
C THR A 840 -3.10 -32.93 -30.71
N GLU A 841 -4.32 -33.45 -30.62
CA GLU A 841 -4.70 -34.32 -29.50
C GLU A 841 -3.96 -35.66 -29.45
N GLU A 842 -3.45 -36.14 -30.59
CA GLU A 842 -2.58 -37.33 -30.66
C GLU A 842 -1.11 -37.03 -30.36
N SER A 843 -0.79 -35.77 -30.07
CA SER A 843 0.55 -35.38 -29.69
C SER A 843 0.80 -35.73 -28.22
N PHE A 844 2.04 -36.09 -27.90
CA PHE A 844 2.53 -36.04 -26.53
C PHE A 844 3.74 -35.12 -26.46
N ILE A 845 3.82 -34.38 -25.36
CA ILE A 845 4.89 -33.41 -25.10
C ILE A 845 5.73 -33.92 -23.95
N GLN A 846 7.01 -34.10 -24.21
CA GLN A 846 8.01 -34.41 -23.20
C GLN A 846 8.89 -33.19 -22.97
N VAL A 847 8.85 -32.65 -21.75
CA VAL A 847 9.72 -31.56 -21.32
C VAL A 847 10.90 -32.16 -20.57
N ILE A 848 12.12 -31.86 -21.03
CA ILE A 848 13.36 -32.21 -20.35
C ILE A 848 13.99 -30.94 -19.80
N TYR A 849 14.24 -30.93 -18.49
CA TYR A 849 14.76 -29.78 -17.78
C TYR A 849 15.70 -30.22 -16.66
N SER A 850 16.52 -29.29 -16.19
CA SER A 850 17.28 -29.44 -14.96
C SER A 850 16.87 -28.37 -13.98
N LEU A 851 16.53 -28.79 -12.77
CA LEU A 851 16.25 -27.88 -11.66
C LEU A 851 17.35 -28.07 -10.62
N ALA A 852 18.15 -27.03 -10.42
CA ALA A 852 19.30 -27.07 -9.53
C ALA A 852 18.88 -27.45 -8.11
N GLU A 853 19.62 -28.37 -7.47
CA GLU A 853 19.34 -28.78 -6.10
C GLU A 853 19.70 -27.67 -5.11
N GLN A 854 18.81 -27.38 -4.15
CA GLN A 854 19.17 -26.49 -3.03
C GLN A 854 20.13 -27.22 -2.10
N ASN A 855 21.34 -26.67 -1.95
CA ASN A 855 22.34 -27.21 -1.01
C ASN A 855 21.88 -27.12 0.45
N ILE A 856 20.99 -26.18 0.77
CA ILE A 856 20.48 -25.93 2.12
C ILE A 856 18.98 -25.64 2.01
N LYS A 857 18.17 -26.35 2.80
CA LYS A 857 16.72 -26.15 2.82
C LYS A 857 16.37 -24.76 3.36
N ALA A 858 15.30 -24.18 2.82
CA ALA A 858 14.66 -23.02 3.40
C ALA A 858 14.32 -23.24 4.88
N LEU A 859 14.16 -22.13 5.63
CA LEU A 859 13.57 -22.18 6.95
C LEU A 859 12.15 -22.76 6.83
N GLU A 860 11.66 -23.34 7.93
CA GLU A 860 10.28 -23.80 7.99
C GLU A 860 9.32 -22.67 7.57
N PHE A 861 8.46 -22.99 6.60
CA PHE A 861 7.43 -22.09 6.06
C PHE A 861 6.33 -21.84 7.11
N LEU A 862 5.70 -20.68 7.02
CA LEU A 862 4.52 -20.34 7.82
C LEU A 862 3.24 -20.80 7.12
N GLY A 863 3.26 -20.87 5.79
CA GLY A 863 2.15 -21.36 4.97
C GLY A 863 2.39 -22.76 4.43
N SER A 864 1.81 -23.02 3.25
CA SER A 864 1.96 -24.28 2.52
C SER A 864 3.38 -24.53 2.01
N GLY A 865 4.22 -23.48 1.95
CA GLY A 865 5.47 -23.50 1.23
C GLY A 865 5.31 -23.54 -0.29
N GLN A 866 6.44 -23.79 -0.95
CA GLN A 866 6.56 -23.78 -2.41
C GLN A 866 6.49 -25.20 -2.99
N GLU A 867 5.65 -25.36 -4.00
CA GLU A 867 5.62 -26.53 -4.86
C GLU A 867 5.64 -26.03 -6.30
N LEU A 868 6.72 -26.32 -7.03
CA LEU A 868 6.83 -25.90 -8.43
C LEU A 868 6.00 -26.85 -9.31
N VAL A 869 5.22 -26.26 -10.19
CA VAL A 869 4.24 -26.97 -11.03
C VAL A 869 4.49 -26.63 -12.49
N PHE A 870 4.64 -27.66 -13.33
CA PHE A 870 4.50 -27.52 -14.77
C PHE A 870 3.02 -27.62 -15.12
N ALA A 871 2.52 -26.62 -15.84
CA ALA A 871 1.18 -26.62 -16.38
C ALA A 871 1.23 -26.54 -17.91
N PHE A 872 0.36 -27.28 -18.59
CA PHE A 872 0.08 -27.09 -20.01
C PHE A 872 -1.43 -27.13 -20.19
N GLY A 873 -2.02 -26.08 -20.79
CA GLY A 873 -3.42 -25.78 -20.51
C GLY A 873 -3.62 -25.73 -19.00
N ASP A 874 -4.56 -26.54 -18.49
CA ASP A 874 -4.80 -26.72 -17.06
C ASP A 874 -4.45 -28.12 -16.54
N LYS A 875 -3.71 -28.94 -17.30
CA LYS A 875 -3.14 -30.17 -16.74
C LYS A 875 -1.84 -29.82 -16.01
N GLU A 876 -1.72 -30.29 -14.76
CA GLU A 876 -0.62 -29.92 -13.87
C GLU A 876 0.21 -31.14 -13.45
N ILE A 877 1.53 -30.96 -13.42
CA ILE A 877 2.49 -31.98 -12.99
C ILE A 877 3.54 -31.32 -12.11
N THR A 878 3.76 -31.85 -10.90
CA THR A 878 4.78 -31.35 -9.98
C THR A 878 6.19 -31.48 -10.59
N ALA A 879 6.97 -30.40 -10.53
CA ALA A 879 8.35 -30.41 -10.96
C ALA A 879 9.24 -31.19 -9.96
N SER A 880 9.99 -32.15 -10.49
CA SER A 880 11.05 -32.83 -9.76
C SER A 880 12.37 -32.04 -9.77
N ILE A 881 13.09 -32.07 -8.65
CA ILE A 881 14.45 -31.52 -8.51
C ILE A 881 15.48 -32.53 -9.06
N GLY A 882 16.46 -32.05 -9.82
CA GLY A 882 17.55 -32.88 -10.37
C GLY A 882 17.90 -32.55 -11.82
N GLU A 883 19.02 -33.10 -12.29
CA GLU A 883 19.49 -32.96 -13.67
C GLU A 883 18.75 -33.90 -14.62
N GLY A 884 18.29 -33.37 -15.76
CA GLY A 884 17.62 -34.15 -16.82
C GLY A 884 16.30 -34.77 -16.38
N SER A 885 15.59 -34.11 -15.47
CA SER A 885 14.23 -34.45 -15.06
C SER A 885 13.28 -34.35 -16.25
N GLN A 886 12.20 -35.15 -16.21
CA GLN A 886 11.26 -35.26 -17.33
C GLN A 886 9.83 -35.11 -16.84
N VAL A 887 9.07 -34.29 -17.56
CA VAL A 887 7.61 -34.19 -17.42
C VAL A 887 7.00 -34.61 -18.75
N LEU A 888 5.94 -35.42 -18.69
CA LEU A 888 5.26 -35.96 -19.85
C LEU A 888 3.78 -35.54 -19.82
N PHE A 889 3.34 -34.86 -20.87
CA PHE A 889 1.93 -34.63 -21.17
C PHE A 889 1.53 -35.58 -22.31
N ASP A 890 0.81 -36.64 -21.96
CA ASP A 890 0.51 -37.82 -22.80
C ASP A 890 -0.89 -37.83 -23.42
N ASP A 891 -1.88 -37.31 -22.70
CA ASP A 891 -3.25 -37.08 -23.16
C ASP A 891 -3.48 -35.57 -23.29
N LEU A 892 -3.58 -35.08 -24.52
CA LEU A 892 -3.77 -33.67 -24.87
C LEU A 892 -5.18 -33.35 -25.40
N PHE A 893 -6.09 -34.32 -25.35
CA PHE A 893 -7.47 -34.16 -25.83
C PHE A 893 -8.20 -33.02 -25.11
N TYR A 894 -7.97 -32.87 -23.80
CA TYR A 894 -8.61 -31.84 -22.97
C TYR A 894 -8.42 -30.42 -23.54
N LEU A 895 -7.30 -30.16 -24.24
CA LEU A 895 -7.03 -28.85 -24.84
C LEU A 895 -8.09 -28.42 -25.85
N ASN A 896 -8.77 -29.36 -26.51
CA ASN A 896 -9.86 -29.06 -27.46
C ASN A 896 -11.16 -28.63 -26.75
N GLN A 897 -11.28 -28.96 -25.46
CA GLN A 897 -12.46 -28.65 -24.65
C GLN A 897 -12.29 -27.34 -23.86
N LEU A 898 -11.05 -26.86 -23.68
CA LEU A 898 -10.78 -25.57 -23.05
C LEU A 898 -11.13 -24.43 -24.02
N ASP A 899 -11.83 -23.40 -23.53
CA ASP A 899 -12.04 -22.12 -24.26
C ASP A 899 -11.09 -21.03 -23.77
N GLU A 900 -10.00 -21.43 -23.13
CA GLU A 900 -9.04 -20.50 -22.58
C GLU A 900 -8.15 -19.90 -23.67
N ILE A 901 -8.59 -18.75 -24.16
CA ILE A 901 -7.86 -17.84 -25.06
C ILE A 901 -6.42 -17.57 -24.55
N ASP A 902 -6.19 -17.68 -23.23
CA ASP A 902 -4.94 -17.28 -22.58
C ASP A 902 -3.91 -18.43 -22.37
N LEU A 903 -4.27 -19.72 -22.45
CA LEU A 903 -3.50 -20.76 -21.72
C LEU A 903 -2.82 -21.89 -22.51
N LEU A 904 -2.60 -21.76 -23.81
CA LEU A 904 -1.72 -22.70 -24.55
C LEU A 904 -0.23 -22.36 -24.46
N ALA A 905 0.18 -22.00 -23.25
CA ALA A 905 1.57 -21.93 -22.87
C ALA A 905 1.88 -23.06 -21.88
N MET A 906 2.97 -23.78 -22.13
CA MET A 906 3.62 -24.52 -21.06
C MET A 906 4.17 -23.50 -20.07
N ARG A 907 3.81 -23.63 -18.80
CA ARG A 907 4.12 -22.68 -17.75
C ARG A 907 4.74 -23.39 -16.57
N ILE A 908 5.59 -22.66 -15.84
CA ILE A 908 6.03 -23.06 -14.52
C ILE A 908 5.61 -21.97 -13.54
N TYR A 909 5.01 -22.35 -12.42
CA TYR A 909 4.69 -21.45 -11.31
C TYR A 909 4.81 -22.19 -9.97
N SER A 910 4.67 -21.48 -8.85
CA SER A 910 4.55 -22.09 -7.53
C SER A 910 3.08 -22.23 -7.16
N ASN A 911 2.67 -23.38 -6.63
CA ASN A 911 1.26 -23.71 -6.33
C ASN A 911 0.59 -22.72 -5.34
N ASN A 912 1.37 -22.01 -4.52
CA ASN A 912 0.88 -20.98 -3.59
C ASN A 912 0.85 -19.55 -4.18
N ASP A 913 1.30 -19.38 -5.43
CA ASP A 913 1.43 -18.10 -6.13
C ASP A 913 1.25 -18.33 -7.65
N THR A 914 0.13 -18.94 -8.04
CA THR A 914 -0.13 -19.45 -9.40
C THR A 914 -0.18 -18.34 -10.46
N SER A 915 -0.42 -17.09 -10.07
CA SER A 915 -0.38 -15.92 -10.95
C SER A 915 1.03 -15.40 -11.24
N ASN A 916 2.05 -15.82 -10.48
CA ASN A 916 3.45 -15.50 -10.74
C ASN A 916 4.08 -16.57 -11.64
N ILE A 917 3.93 -16.38 -12.95
CA ILE A 917 4.45 -17.32 -13.96
C ILE A 917 5.97 -17.19 -14.03
N LEU A 918 6.69 -18.23 -13.61
CA LEU A 918 8.16 -18.29 -13.57
C LEU A 918 8.78 -18.39 -14.96
N TRP A 919 8.21 -19.25 -15.80
CA TRP A 919 8.65 -19.50 -17.15
C TRP A 919 7.45 -19.83 -18.03
N GLU A 920 7.51 -19.43 -19.31
CA GLU A 920 6.47 -19.74 -20.29
C GLU A 920 7.08 -20.15 -21.63
N TYR A 921 6.37 -21.04 -22.34
CA TYR A 921 6.56 -21.35 -23.75
C TYR A 921 5.19 -21.47 -24.42
N SER A 922 4.83 -20.50 -25.26
CA SER A 922 3.55 -20.47 -25.97
C SER A 922 3.61 -21.26 -27.29
N THR A 923 2.58 -22.04 -27.58
CA THR A 923 2.38 -22.81 -28.83
C THR A 923 0.93 -22.69 -29.31
N VAL A 924 0.63 -23.17 -30.52
CA VAL A 924 -0.73 -23.19 -31.07
C VAL A 924 -1.23 -24.62 -31.21
N SER A 925 -2.53 -24.84 -30.99
CA SER A 925 -3.20 -26.09 -31.37
C SER A 925 -4.26 -25.83 -32.44
N LEU A 926 -4.54 -26.86 -33.22
CA LEU A 926 -5.60 -26.86 -34.24
C LEU A 926 -6.38 -28.16 -34.13
N ASN A 927 -7.69 -28.06 -33.92
CA ASN A 927 -8.61 -29.17 -34.08
C ASN A 927 -9.64 -28.91 -35.19
N LEU A 928 -10.06 -29.96 -35.87
CA LEU A 928 -11.13 -29.95 -36.86
C LEU A 928 -12.16 -30.99 -36.41
N ALA A 929 -13.36 -30.55 -36.05
CA ALA A 929 -14.42 -31.42 -35.54
C ALA A 929 -15.66 -31.39 -36.45
N VAL A 930 -16.31 -32.54 -36.62
CA VAL A 930 -17.57 -32.71 -37.35
C VAL A 930 -18.33 -33.90 -36.79
N ASP A 931 -19.66 -33.81 -36.66
CA ASP A 931 -20.57 -34.84 -36.11
C ASP A 931 -20.37 -36.25 -36.71
N SER A 932 -19.32 -36.94 -36.25
CA SER A 932 -18.74 -38.08 -36.96
C SER A 932 -19.39 -39.39 -36.54
N ASP A 933 -19.99 -39.43 -35.36
CA ASP A 933 -20.88 -40.50 -34.94
C ASP A 933 -22.31 -40.34 -35.48
N ASN A 934 -22.61 -39.20 -36.13
CA ASN A 934 -23.87 -38.86 -36.79
C ASN A 934 -25.06 -38.79 -35.82
N ASN A 935 -24.83 -38.27 -34.61
CA ASN A 935 -25.83 -38.15 -33.56
C ASN A 935 -26.46 -36.73 -33.48
N ASN A 936 -25.85 -35.72 -34.11
CA ASN A 936 -26.22 -34.29 -34.00
C ASN A 936 -27.01 -33.74 -35.20
N GLU A 937 -27.36 -34.56 -36.19
CA GLU A 937 -28.05 -34.18 -37.44
C GLU A 937 -27.30 -33.08 -38.24
N LEU A 938 -27.76 -31.83 -38.19
CA LEU A 938 -27.13 -30.66 -38.83
C LEU A 938 -26.80 -29.56 -37.81
N ASN A 939 -26.76 -29.90 -36.52
CA ASN A 939 -26.27 -29.04 -35.45
C ASN A 939 -24.78 -29.26 -35.24
N ASP A 940 -24.17 -28.41 -34.41
CA ASP A 940 -22.74 -28.48 -34.13
C ASP A 940 -22.34 -29.83 -33.49
N PRO A 941 -21.12 -30.32 -33.78
CA PRO A 941 -20.53 -31.48 -33.13
C PRO A 941 -20.46 -31.28 -31.61
N ASP A 942 -20.52 -32.37 -30.84
CA ASP A 942 -20.36 -32.31 -29.38
C ASP A 942 -18.89 -32.33 -28.95
N ILE A 943 -17.96 -32.64 -29.87
CA ILE A 943 -16.50 -32.66 -29.65
C ILE A 943 -16.16 -33.61 -28.49
N SER A 944 -16.89 -34.71 -28.38
CA SER A 944 -16.65 -35.73 -27.36
C SER A 944 -15.50 -36.65 -27.76
N ARG A 945 -14.89 -37.32 -26.76
CA ARG A 945 -13.86 -38.34 -27.00
C ARG A 945 -14.35 -39.47 -27.90
N ASP A 946 -15.65 -39.77 -27.89
CA ASP A 946 -16.22 -40.82 -28.72
C ASP A 946 -16.44 -40.36 -30.16
N GLU A 947 -16.79 -39.08 -30.37
CA GLU A 947 -16.86 -38.44 -31.69
C GLU A 947 -15.47 -38.42 -32.35
N GLU A 948 -14.46 -37.91 -31.64
CA GLU A 948 -13.08 -37.79 -32.17
C GLU A 948 -12.46 -39.16 -32.52
N LYS A 949 -12.73 -40.23 -31.76
CA LYS A 949 -12.29 -41.59 -32.14
C LYS A 949 -12.77 -42.03 -33.53
N VAL A 950 -13.87 -41.47 -34.03
CA VAL A 950 -14.38 -41.73 -35.38
C VAL A 950 -13.65 -40.88 -36.42
N GLU A 951 -13.30 -39.63 -36.10
CA GLU A 951 -12.60 -38.68 -36.97
C GLU A 951 -11.20 -39.17 -37.38
N PHE A 952 -10.49 -39.81 -36.45
CA PHE A 952 -9.13 -40.29 -36.63
C PHE A 952 -9.00 -41.66 -37.32
N ASN A 953 -10.07 -42.21 -37.91
CA ASN A 953 -10.02 -43.55 -38.48
C ASN A 953 -9.37 -43.65 -39.88
N ILE A 954 -8.83 -44.83 -40.19
CA ILE A 954 -8.16 -45.14 -41.46
C ILE A 954 -9.17 -45.05 -42.62
N PRO A 955 -8.83 -44.36 -43.72
CA PRO A 955 -9.70 -44.22 -44.89
C PRO A 955 -10.22 -45.57 -45.40
N GLY A 956 -11.54 -45.66 -45.57
CA GLY A 956 -12.21 -46.88 -46.03
C GLY A 956 -12.71 -47.81 -44.91
N ASN A 957 -12.67 -47.39 -43.65
CA ASN A 957 -13.33 -48.11 -42.56
C ASN A 957 -14.86 -47.93 -42.65
N LYS A 958 -15.57 -48.97 -43.07
CA LYS A 958 -17.03 -48.93 -43.27
C LYS A 958 -17.84 -48.92 -41.98
N GLU A 959 -17.23 -49.31 -40.85
CA GLU A 959 -17.89 -49.33 -39.55
C GLU A 959 -17.86 -47.95 -38.87
N LEU A 960 -16.88 -47.11 -39.23
CA LEU A 960 -16.67 -45.77 -38.72
C LEU A 960 -16.46 -44.79 -39.90
N PRO A 961 -17.53 -44.48 -40.67
CA PRO A 961 -17.40 -43.74 -41.92
C PRO A 961 -17.21 -42.22 -41.75
N GLY A 962 -17.12 -41.73 -40.51
CA GLY A 962 -17.23 -40.31 -40.17
C GLY A 962 -18.63 -39.76 -40.47
N LYS A 963 -18.71 -38.46 -40.73
CA LYS A 963 -19.96 -37.78 -41.08
C LYS A 963 -20.54 -38.26 -42.44
N ARG A 964 -21.82 -38.61 -42.44
CA ARG A 964 -22.62 -38.90 -43.64
C ARG A 964 -23.35 -37.66 -44.10
N ILE A 965 -23.08 -37.20 -45.32
CA ILE A 965 -23.66 -35.99 -45.90
C ILE A 965 -24.46 -36.37 -47.14
N GLU A 966 -25.69 -35.87 -47.25
CA GLU A 966 -26.52 -36.05 -48.45
C GLU A 966 -26.00 -35.16 -49.58
N ALA A 967 -25.92 -35.70 -50.81
CA ALA A 967 -25.49 -34.91 -51.96
C ALA A 967 -26.62 -33.99 -52.43
N HIS A 968 -26.39 -32.67 -52.39
CA HIS A 968 -27.35 -31.60 -52.70
C HIS A 968 -27.64 -31.45 -54.20
N THR A 969 -28.05 -32.56 -54.82
CA THR A 969 -28.39 -32.68 -56.26
C THR A 969 -29.89 -32.50 -56.54
N GLY A 970 -30.67 -32.24 -55.49
CA GLY A 970 -32.10 -31.96 -55.55
C GLY A 970 -32.44 -30.52 -55.94
N ASP A 971 -33.69 -30.16 -55.73
CA ASP A 971 -34.28 -28.82 -55.94
C ASP A 971 -35.28 -28.61 -54.80
N THR A 972 -34.77 -28.18 -53.64
CA THR A 972 -35.49 -28.20 -52.36
C THR A 972 -36.59 -27.13 -52.31
N ASP A 973 -36.40 -26.00 -52.98
CA ASP A 973 -37.36 -24.89 -52.97
C ASP A 973 -38.29 -24.85 -54.21
N GLU A 974 -38.16 -25.85 -55.09
CA GLU A 974 -38.87 -26.08 -56.34
C GLU A 974 -38.75 -24.91 -57.34
N ASP A 975 -37.64 -24.17 -57.29
CA ASP A 975 -37.37 -23.06 -58.20
C ASP A 975 -36.72 -23.49 -59.52
N THR A 976 -36.47 -24.78 -59.68
CA THR A 976 -35.89 -25.45 -60.84
C THR A 976 -34.39 -25.27 -61.04
N ILE A 977 -33.71 -24.67 -60.05
CA ILE A 977 -32.25 -24.62 -59.94
C ILE A 977 -31.84 -25.71 -58.96
N PRO A 978 -30.88 -26.59 -59.32
CA PRO A 978 -30.38 -27.57 -58.37
C PRO A 978 -29.76 -26.89 -57.14
N ASP A 979 -29.95 -27.47 -55.96
CA ASP A 979 -29.50 -26.90 -54.68
C ASP A 979 -28.00 -26.54 -54.69
N PHE A 980 -27.15 -27.36 -55.34
CA PHE A 980 -25.71 -27.11 -55.48
C PHE A 980 -25.32 -25.90 -56.35
N VAL A 981 -26.29 -25.25 -57.00
CA VAL A 981 -26.12 -24.03 -57.83
C VAL A 981 -26.92 -22.86 -57.27
N ASP A 982 -27.77 -23.09 -56.27
CA ASP A 982 -28.56 -22.05 -55.62
C ASP A 982 -27.74 -21.31 -54.55
N PHE A 983 -26.95 -20.33 -54.98
CA PHE A 983 -26.11 -19.49 -54.11
C PHE A 983 -26.81 -18.21 -53.63
N GLN A 984 -27.88 -17.81 -54.31
CA GLN A 984 -28.54 -16.53 -54.14
C GLN A 984 -30.04 -16.78 -54.25
N GLY A 985 -30.75 -16.60 -53.13
CA GLY A 985 -32.16 -16.93 -53.08
C GLY A 985 -32.99 -16.22 -54.17
N ASN A 986 -33.86 -16.96 -54.84
CA ASN A 986 -34.64 -16.47 -55.96
C ASN A 986 -36.00 -15.89 -55.52
N ASN A 987 -36.47 -14.85 -56.23
CA ASN A 987 -37.81 -14.25 -56.04
C ASN A 987 -38.15 -13.84 -54.59
N GLY A 988 -37.15 -13.48 -53.77
CA GLY A 988 -37.35 -13.04 -52.38
C GLY A 988 -37.49 -14.18 -51.36
N LYS A 989 -37.28 -15.43 -51.77
CA LYS A 989 -36.98 -16.54 -50.86
C LYS A 989 -35.47 -16.63 -50.67
N LYS A 990 -35.01 -16.99 -49.47
CA LYS A 990 -33.61 -17.38 -49.25
C LYS A 990 -33.40 -18.82 -49.73
N PRO A 991 -32.16 -19.24 -50.05
CA PRO A 991 -31.84 -20.66 -50.17
C PRO A 991 -32.32 -21.38 -48.90
N SER A 992 -32.85 -22.60 -49.01
CA SER A 992 -33.55 -23.26 -47.89
C SER A 992 -32.84 -24.49 -47.31
N LEU A 993 -31.67 -24.84 -47.82
CA LEU A 993 -30.97 -26.07 -47.45
C LEU A 993 -29.91 -25.76 -46.38
N ARG A 994 -29.90 -26.44 -45.24
CA ARG A 994 -28.81 -26.30 -44.27
C ARG A 994 -27.63 -27.20 -44.65
N PHE A 995 -26.42 -26.73 -44.43
CA PHE A 995 -25.19 -27.50 -44.63
C PHE A 995 -24.72 -28.12 -43.32
N THR A 996 -23.83 -29.11 -43.43
CA THR A 996 -23.20 -29.75 -42.28
C THR A 996 -22.20 -28.79 -41.64
N PRO A 997 -22.34 -28.42 -40.36
CA PRO A 997 -21.33 -27.61 -39.68
C PRO A 997 -20.07 -28.44 -39.43
N MET A 998 -18.92 -27.77 -39.51
CA MET A 998 -17.60 -28.27 -39.19
C MET A 998 -16.92 -27.20 -38.35
N ILE A 999 -16.49 -27.55 -37.14
CA ILE A 999 -15.91 -26.61 -36.19
C ILE A 999 -14.40 -26.69 -36.30
N ILE A 1000 -13.75 -25.54 -36.40
CA ILE A 1000 -12.31 -25.43 -36.24
C ILE A 1000 -12.06 -24.82 -34.88
N THR A 1001 -11.32 -25.52 -34.04
CA THR A 1001 -10.84 -24.98 -32.78
C THR A 1001 -9.38 -24.59 -32.93
N VAL A 1002 -9.06 -23.32 -32.69
CA VAL A 1002 -7.70 -22.78 -32.68
C VAL A 1002 -7.44 -22.23 -31.29
N ASN A 1003 -6.55 -22.87 -30.56
CA ASN A 1003 -6.20 -22.44 -29.21
C ASN A 1003 -4.74 -21.92 -29.19
N GLY A 1004 -4.43 -21.00 -28.28
CA GLY A 1004 -3.06 -20.49 -28.06
C GLY A 1004 -2.62 -19.36 -28.98
N ALA A 1005 -3.57 -18.80 -29.73
CA ALA A 1005 -3.35 -17.71 -30.65
C ALA A 1005 -3.67 -16.37 -29.98
N GLU A 1006 -2.73 -15.89 -29.16
CA GLU A 1006 -2.77 -14.55 -28.56
C GLU A 1006 -3.01 -13.47 -29.62
N ASP A 1007 -3.53 -12.30 -29.20
CA ASP A 1007 -3.67 -11.11 -30.05
C ASP A 1007 -2.39 -10.79 -30.83
N ALA A 1008 -1.22 -11.12 -30.26
CA ALA A 1008 0.09 -10.87 -30.82
C ALA A 1008 0.47 -11.79 -32.00
N VAL A 1009 -0.23 -12.93 -32.19
CA VAL A 1009 0.07 -13.90 -33.26
C VAL A 1009 -1.09 -14.16 -34.21
N LYS A 1010 -2.33 -13.73 -33.90
CA LYS A 1010 -3.52 -14.00 -34.72
C LYS A 1010 -3.38 -13.63 -36.20
N ASP A 1011 -2.76 -12.49 -36.49
CA ASP A 1011 -2.57 -11.98 -37.85
C ASP A 1011 -1.55 -12.79 -38.68
N ARG A 1012 -0.80 -13.69 -38.04
CA ARG A 1012 0.23 -14.54 -38.64
C ARG A 1012 -0.22 -15.97 -38.86
N LEU A 1013 -1.47 -16.32 -38.51
CA LEU A 1013 -1.97 -17.69 -38.60
C LEU A 1013 -2.67 -17.95 -39.92
N TYR A 1014 -2.19 -18.95 -40.64
CA TYR A 1014 -2.72 -19.36 -41.93
C TYR A 1014 -3.06 -20.83 -41.94
N VAL A 1015 -4.28 -21.17 -42.32
CA VAL A 1015 -4.71 -22.56 -42.50
C VAL A 1015 -4.78 -22.92 -43.98
N LYS A 1016 -4.41 -24.15 -44.30
CA LYS A 1016 -4.52 -24.74 -45.64
C LYS A 1016 -5.36 -26.00 -45.57
N PHE A 1017 -6.54 -25.97 -46.18
CA PHE A 1017 -7.39 -27.15 -46.32
C PHE A 1017 -6.96 -28.01 -47.51
N LEU A 1018 -7.03 -29.33 -47.34
CA LEU A 1018 -6.82 -30.33 -48.37
C LEU A 1018 -8.05 -31.23 -48.42
N TYR A 1019 -8.86 -31.07 -49.46
CA TYR A 1019 -10.07 -31.84 -49.69
C TYR A 1019 -10.40 -31.91 -51.19
N ASP A 1020 -11.32 -32.79 -51.59
CA ASP A 1020 -11.80 -32.95 -52.98
C ASP A 1020 -12.76 -31.82 -53.38
N ALA A 1021 -12.19 -30.63 -53.59
CA ALA A 1021 -12.93 -29.39 -53.81
C ALA A 1021 -13.56 -29.29 -55.22
N SER A 1022 -14.85 -28.95 -55.26
CA SER A 1022 -15.60 -28.62 -56.47
C SER A 1022 -15.77 -27.10 -56.59
N ASP A 1023 -14.92 -26.41 -57.36
CA ASP A 1023 -14.95 -24.94 -57.46
C ASP A 1023 -16.31 -24.46 -58.01
N PRO A 1024 -17.08 -23.64 -57.28
CA PRO A 1024 -18.38 -23.15 -57.74
C PRO A 1024 -18.28 -22.23 -58.96
N ASN A 1025 -17.11 -21.65 -59.26
CA ASN A 1025 -16.88 -20.85 -60.47
C ASN A 1025 -16.67 -21.70 -61.73
N GLU A 1026 -16.41 -23.01 -61.58
CA GLU A 1026 -16.21 -23.94 -62.69
C GLU A 1026 -17.50 -24.69 -63.08
N ILE A 1027 -18.65 -24.34 -62.50
CA ILE A 1027 -19.95 -24.91 -62.89
C ILE A 1027 -20.32 -24.45 -64.29
N PHE A 1028 -20.61 -25.39 -65.18
CA PHE A 1028 -21.04 -25.10 -66.54
C PHE A 1028 -22.57 -25.18 -66.65
N ARG A 1029 -23.22 -24.06 -66.98
CA ARG A 1029 -24.62 -24.05 -67.40
C ARG A 1029 -24.70 -24.42 -68.88
N ILE A 1030 -25.36 -25.52 -69.22
CA ILE A 1030 -25.69 -25.86 -70.60
C ILE A 1030 -26.94 -25.08 -70.98
N PRO A 1031 -26.83 -24.05 -71.85
CA PRO A 1031 -27.99 -23.25 -72.21
C PRO A 1031 -29.00 -24.10 -72.98
N ARG A 1032 -30.28 -23.90 -72.65
CA ARG A 1032 -31.51 -24.37 -73.31
C ARG A 1032 -31.49 -24.62 -74.83
N SER A 1033 -30.58 -24.03 -75.61
CA SER A 1033 -30.52 -24.16 -77.08
C SER A 1033 -29.79 -25.41 -77.62
N ASN A 1034 -29.16 -26.24 -76.77
CA ASN A 1034 -28.28 -27.33 -77.21
C ASN A 1034 -28.72 -28.75 -76.76
N ILE A 1035 -29.93 -28.94 -76.23
CA ILE A 1035 -30.42 -30.24 -75.72
C ILE A 1035 -31.60 -30.71 -76.58
N ASP A 1036 -31.39 -31.72 -77.42
CA ASP A 1036 -32.42 -32.39 -78.24
C ASP A 1036 -33.08 -33.51 -77.44
N TYR A 1037 -34.17 -33.28 -76.68
CA TYR A 1037 -35.13 -34.33 -76.27
C TYR A 1037 -36.54 -33.78 -75.91
N GLU A 1038 -37.57 -34.52 -76.35
CA GLU A 1038 -39.02 -34.22 -76.35
C GLU A 1038 -39.76 -34.46 -75.00
N ASP A 1039 -39.26 -34.00 -73.85
CA ASP A 1039 -40.03 -34.09 -72.58
C ASP A 1039 -40.26 -32.73 -71.90
N GLU A 1040 -41.50 -32.51 -71.47
CA GLU A 1040 -42.07 -31.22 -71.05
C GLU A 1040 -41.65 -30.76 -69.63
N LYS A 1041 -40.46 -31.18 -69.16
CA LYS A 1041 -39.79 -30.69 -67.93
C LYS A 1041 -38.30 -30.40 -68.16
N ASN A 1042 -37.98 -29.70 -69.26
CA ASN A 1042 -36.61 -29.34 -69.64
C ASN A 1042 -36.10 -28.12 -68.84
N LEU A 1043 -35.39 -28.38 -67.74
CA LEU A 1043 -34.62 -27.39 -66.96
C LEU A 1043 -33.23 -27.18 -67.59
N ASP A 1044 -32.56 -26.08 -67.26
CA ASP A 1044 -31.15 -25.92 -67.62
C ASP A 1044 -30.34 -27.06 -66.98
N ALA A 1045 -29.49 -27.73 -67.76
CA ALA A 1045 -28.59 -28.73 -67.21
C ALA A 1045 -27.34 -28.02 -66.67
N PHE A 1046 -27.14 -28.07 -65.36
CA PHE A 1046 -25.92 -27.64 -64.72
C PHE A 1046 -24.99 -28.84 -64.56
N VAL A 1047 -23.73 -28.68 -64.96
CA VAL A 1047 -22.72 -29.74 -64.89
C VAL A 1047 -21.64 -29.30 -63.91
N LEU A 1048 -21.37 -30.17 -62.93
CA LEU A 1048 -20.27 -30.01 -61.98
C LEU A 1048 -18.91 -30.07 -62.70
N PRO A 1049 -17.87 -29.49 -62.12
CA PRO A 1049 -16.50 -29.65 -62.59
C PRO A 1049 -16.09 -31.14 -62.70
N GLU A 1050 -15.11 -31.46 -63.56
CA GLU A 1050 -14.64 -32.85 -63.76
C GLU A 1050 -14.02 -33.48 -62.48
N LYS A 1051 -13.73 -32.68 -61.46
CA LYS A 1051 -13.13 -33.07 -60.18
C LYS A 1051 -13.84 -32.35 -59.03
N GLY A 1052 -13.80 -32.95 -57.84
CA GLY A 1052 -14.38 -32.37 -56.65
C GLY A 1052 -15.79 -32.87 -56.35
N LEU A 1053 -16.01 -33.26 -55.10
CA LEU A 1053 -17.30 -33.72 -54.58
C LEU A 1053 -17.78 -32.89 -53.37
N PHE A 1054 -16.91 -32.06 -52.79
CA PHE A 1054 -17.21 -31.20 -51.65
C PHE A 1054 -16.98 -29.72 -51.94
N ARG A 1055 -17.64 -28.86 -51.17
CA ARG A 1055 -17.28 -27.45 -50.98
C ARG A 1055 -17.27 -27.10 -49.51
N LEU A 1056 -16.32 -26.25 -49.13
CA LEU A 1056 -16.27 -25.64 -47.81
C LEU A 1056 -16.69 -24.16 -47.92
N TRP A 1057 -17.52 -23.72 -46.98
CA TRP A 1057 -18.10 -22.39 -46.96
C TRP A 1057 -17.96 -21.74 -45.59
N THR A 1058 -17.79 -20.41 -45.56
CA THR A 1058 -17.86 -19.60 -44.32
C THR A 1058 -19.29 -19.28 -43.90
N LYS A 1059 -20.28 -19.63 -44.72
CA LYS A 1059 -21.72 -19.39 -44.47
C LYS A 1059 -22.53 -20.66 -44.66
N ASN A 1060 -23.66 -20.73 -43.97
CA ASN A 1060 -24.55 -21.88 -44.05
C ASN A 1060 -25.27 -21.94 -45.41
N GLY A 1061 -25.84 -23.10 -45.70
CA GLY A 1061 -26.59 -23.41 -46.91
C GLY A 1061 -27.86 -22.55 -47.10
N ASP A 1062 -28.44 -22.00 -46.02
CA ASP A 1062 -29.66 -21.18 -46.00
C ASP A 1062 -29.38 -19.66 -46.04
N GLU A 1063 -28.11 -19.30 -46.27
CA GLU A 1063 -27.63 -17.94 -46.43
C GLU A 1063 -27.21 -17.64 -47.88
N ASN A 1064 -27.21 -16.34 -48.25
CA ASN A 1064 -26.68 -15.94 -49.55
C ASN A 1064 -25.14 -16.05 -49.55
N ARG A 1065 -24.60 -16.77 -50.53
CA ARG A 1065 -23.17 -17.06 -50.65
C ARG A 1065 -22.55 -16.37 -51.87
N ASN A 1066 -21.39 -15.77 -51.68
CA ASN A 1066 -20.52 -15.28 -52.73
C ASN A 1066 -19.57 -16.42 -53.16
N ILE A 1067 -19.72 -16.88 -54.40
CA ILE A 1067 -18.96 -17.99 -54.97
C ILE A 1067 -17.45 -17.72 -55.16
N THR A 1068 -17.00 -16.47 -54.99
CA THR A 1068 -15.56 -16.17 -55.03
C THR A 1068 -14.84 -16.79 -53.82
N LYS A 1069 -13.51 -16.96 -53.94
CA LYS A 1069 -12.68 -17.48 -52.86
C LYS A 1069 -12.66 -16.52 -51.67
N VAL A 1070 -12.52 -17.06 -50.45
CA VAL A 1070 -12.42 -16.29 -49.21
C VAL A 1070 -11.21 -15.33 -49.20
N SER A 1071 -10.08 -15.75 -49.78
CA SER A 1071 -8.89 -14.91 -50.01
C SER A 1071 -9.13 -13.71 -50.96
N GLN A 1072 -10.32 -13.64 -51.57
CA GLN A 1072 -10.79 -12.57 -52.44
C GLN A 1072 -12.12 -11.97 -51.93
N SER A 1073 -12.37 -12.04 -50.61
CA SER A 1073 -13.59 -11.55 -49.96
C SER A 1073 -14.88 -12.24 -50.41
N GLY A 1074 -14.79 -13.51 -50.83
CA GLY A 1074 -15.94 -14.39 -51.02
C GLY A 1074 -16.19 -15.33 -49.85
N ASP A 1075 -17.07 -16.32 -50.05
CA ASP A 1075 -17.46 -17.26 -48.99
C ASP A 1075 -16.93 -18.69 -49.24
N PHE A 1076 -16.37 -18.98 -50.43
CA PHE A 1076 -15.84 -20.30 -50.79
C PHE A 1076 -14.41 -20.49 -50.30
N ILE A 1077 -14.14 -21.62 -49.65
CA ILE A 1077 -12.81 -21.96 -49.09
C ILE A 1077 -12.08 -22.89 -50.06
N PRO A 1078 -11.07 -22.41 -50.81
CA PRO A 1078 -10.36 -23.23 -51.78
C PRO A 1078 -9.48 -24.31 -51.13
N SER A 1079 -9.35 -25.47 -51.80
CA SER A 1079 -8.38 -26.51 -51.43
C SER A 1079 -6.97 -26.13 -51.88
N SER A 1080 -5.97 -26.51 -51.08
CA SER A 1080 -4.53 -26.32 -51.33
C SER A 1080 -4.01 -24.88 -51.36
N GLU A 1081 -4.77 -23.90 -50.85
CA GLU A 1081 -4.33 -22.51 -50.66
C GLU A 1081 -4.23 -22.18 -49.17
N TYR A 1082 -3.31 -21.28 -48.81
CA TYR A 1082 -3.19 -20.78 -47.44
C TYR A 1082 -4.11 -19.59 -47.26
N ILE A 1083 -4.93 -19.64 -46.21
CA ILE A 1083 -6.00 -18.69 -45.91
C ILE A 1083 -5.71 -18.15 -44.51
N SER A 1084 -5.75 -16.83 -44.34
CA SER A 1084 -5.61 -16.24 -43.01
C SER A 1084 -6.79 -16.68 -42.14
N LEU A 1085 -6.55 -17.03 -40.88
CA LEU A 1085 -7.65 -17.33 -39.96
C LEU A 1085 -8.60 -16.13 -39.80
N ASN A 1086 -8.08 -14.90 -39.89
CA ASN A 1086 -8.89 -13.68 -39.87
C ASN A 1086 -9.92 -13.64 -41.03
N ASP A 1087 -9.53 -14.13 -42.21
CA ASP A 1087 -10.44 -14.22 -43.36
C ASP A 1087 -11.55 -15.27 -43.15
N LEU A 1088 -11.35 -16.22 -42.22
CA LEU A 1088 -12.34 -17.21 -41.80
C LEU A 1088 -13.21 -16.73 -40.63
N GLY A 1089 -12.99 -15.51 -40.13
CA GLY A 1089 -13.73 -14.95 -39.00
C GLY A 1089 -13.06 -15.13 -37.64
N TYR A 1090 -11.79 -15.57 -37.57
CA TYR A 1090 -11.03 -15.57 -36.32
C TYR A 1090 -10.60 -14.16 -35.95
N ASP A 1091 -11.02 -13.65 -34.79
CA ASP A 1091 -10.62 -12.34 -34.29
C ASP A 1091 -9.87 -12.40 -32.94
N GLY A 1092 -9.68 -13.61 -32.40
CA GLY A 1092 -9.10 -13.88 -31.09
C GLY A 1092 -10.08 -13.78 -29.92
N SER A 1093 -11.36 -13.47 -30.16
CA SER A 1093 -12.39 -13.43 -29.11
C SER A 1093 -13.01 -14.79 -28.80
N THR A 1094 -12.87 -15.76 -29.69
CA THR A 1094 -13.34 -17.14 -29.53
C THR A 1094 -12.32 -18.11 -30.10
N SER A 1095 -12.15 -19.26 -29.45
CA SER A 1095 -11.34 -20.38 -29.96
C SER A 1095 -11.95 -21.08 -31.19
N LYS A 1096 -13.27 -20.95 -31.40
CA LYS A 1096 -14.03 -21.76 -32.37
C LYS A 1096 -14.46 -20.97 -33.61
N ILE A 1097 -14.28 -21.56 -34.78
CA ILE A 1097 -14.73 -21.05 -36.08
C ILE A 1097 -15.65 -22.09 -36.72
N THR A 1098 -16.90 -21.72 -37.00
CA THR A 1098 -17.85 -22.59 -37.70
C THR A 1098 -17.71 -22.44 -39.21
N LEU A 1099 -17.35 -23.53 -39.88
CA LEU A 1099 -17.42 -23.67 -41.34
C LEU A 1099 -18.54 -24.63 -41.72
N TYR A 1100 -18.86 -24.68 -43.02
CA TYR A 1100 -19.94 -25.52 -43.53
C TYR A 1100 -19.50 -26.39 -44.71
N ILE A 1101 -19.80 -27.69 -44.62
CA ILE A 1101 -19.51 -28.69 -45.65
C ILE A 1101 -20.75 -28.89 -46.51
N GLU A 1102 -20.58 -28.72 -47.82
CA GLU A 1102 -21.57 -29.04 -48.86
C GLU A 1102 -21.09 -30.25 -49.67
N ALA A 1103 -21.90 -31.31 -49.75
CA ALA A 1103 -21.68 -32.40 -50.69
C ALA A 1103 -22.43 -32.12 -52.00
N VAL A 1104 -21.71 -32.05 -53.11
CA VAL A 1104 -22.30 -31.76 -54.43
C VAL A 1104 -22.39 -33.00 -55.32
N GLY A 1105 -21.75 -34.10 -54.93
CA GLY A 1105 -21.82 -35.37 -55.65
C GLY A 1105 -21.71 -36.59 -54.73
N LEU A 1106 -22.05 -37.76 -55.25
CA LEU A 1106 -22.00 -39.02 -54.51
C LEU A 1106 -20.56 -39.57 -54.46
N SER A 1107 -20.15 -40.04 -53.29
CA SER A 1107 -18.90 -40.76 -53.10
C SER A 1107 -18.94 -42.15 -53.74
N LYS A 1108 -17.79 -42.80 -53.95
CA LYS A 1108 -17.76 -44.14 -54.59
C LYS A 1108 -18.01 -45.24 -53.57
N GLU A 1109 -17.48 -45.09 -52.37
CA GLU A 1109 -17.66 -45.98 -51.22
C GLU A 1109 -17.87 -45.14 -49.94
N PRO A 1110 -18.44 -45.69 -48.85
CA PRO A 1110 -18.40 -45.02 -47.55
C PRO A 1110 -16.94 -44.79 -47.09
N SER A 1111 -16.65 -43.65 -46.44
CA SER A 1111 -15.33 -43.30 -45.87
C SER A 1111 -14.18 -43.09 -46.89
N ASP A 1112 -14.48 -42.79 -48.16
CA ASP A 1112 -13.46 -42.60 -49.21
C ASP A 1112 -13.05 -41.13 -49.45
N LEU A 1113 -13.65 -40.17 -48.74
CA LEU A 1113 -13.35 -38.73 -48.81
C LEU A 1113 -12.87 -38.21 -47.46
N ILE A 1114 -11.91 -37.28 -47.47
CA ILE A 1114 -11.25 -36.73 -46.28
C ILE A 1114 -11.05 -35.23 -46.45
N ILE A 1115 -11.27 -34.47 -45.38
CA ILE A 1115 -10.85 -33.08 -45.24
C ILE A 1115 -9.68 -33.06 -44.27
N ARG A 1116 -8.58 -32.40 -44.65
CA ARG A 1116 -7.44 -32.16 -43.74
C ARG A 1116 -7.17 -30.67 -43.67
N ALA A 1117 -6.70 -30.19 -42.52
CA ALA A 1117 -6.22 -28.83 -42.36
C ALA A 1117 -4.74 -28.86 -41.94
N ASN A 1118 -3.94 -27.94 -42.48
CA ASN A 1118 -2.59 -27.67 -42.01
C ASN A 1118 -2.52 -26.21 -41.60
N LEU A 1119 -2.24 -25.92 -40.34
CA LEU A 1119 -1.92 -24.57 -39.88
C LEU A 1119 -0.45 -24.25 -40.22
N GLU A 1120 -0.13 -22.98 -40.40
CA GLU A 1120 1.22 -22.46 -40.57
C GLU A 1120 1.27 -21.03 -40.03
N ILE A 1121 2.38 -20.67 -39.43
CA ILE A 1121 2.65 -19.31 -38.94
C ILE A 1121 3.52 -18.60 -39.96
N ARG A 1122 3.09 -17.41 -40.42
CA ARG A 1122 3.71 -16.70 -41.56
C ARG A 1122 4.11 -15.27 -41.29
#